data_AF-A0A5N6R0H0-F1
#
_entry.id   AF-A0A5N6R0H0-F1
#
_cell.length_a   1.000
_cell.length_b   1.000
_cell.length_c   1.000
_cell.angle_alpha   90.00
_cell.angle_beta   90.00
_cell.angle_gamma   90.00
#
_symmetry.space_group_name_H-M   'P 1'
#
loop_
_entity.id
_entity.type
_entity.pdbx_description
1 polymer ?
#
loop_
_entity_poly.entity_id
_entity_poly.type
_entity_poly.pdbx_seq_one_letter_code
_entity_poly.pdbx_strand_id
1 'polypeptide(L)'
;MAHNSHGTISSLVMALCLFTLVNNTAAIWLNHGRDISNRRYEPEEVVISPMTVSKMRLRWKFFAGKDITATPAVADGVVYFPSWNGYLYAVNAFNGALIWRQNLGDLTGLNGTGIVVNVTVSRSTPTVYGNLLLVGIYGPAVVIAVERSHGRLVWLTQLDPRPRALITMSGTAYMGALYVGVSSLEEALPAGQCCTFRGSLAKLDVQTGRILWRTYMLPDNDGKLGGYSGAAIWGSSPSIDMNRRHVYVATGNLYTAPSEVQKCQEKQNNETTKPTHPDQCIGPDINFNSILALDMDSGRIIWSRQLGGYDVFYFACLIPNNPDCPTGPNLDADFGEAPLLVTTFASGTKRDVVVAVQKSGFAWALDRDNGSIVWSKLAGPGGAEGGGTWGAASDGRRVYTNIANSNRESFTLKPSSLNTTAGAWVALDANSGEIAWSTANPSNETSNGPVTVANGVVFAGSVASNGPIYAIDARTGNILWSYNTGATVYGGASVSYGCIYIGNGYTVGLAKLTRAIRQTLSIPSPPANQILSSFYFLCTQAPEIFPDKILDSKEENPSCLSSRIEKPPKGESAGCAFQSWKFPEKMLESNEEENPSCLSYMIEKLPKGESSGSAFQSWKFPEKMLESKEEENPSCSSYMIEKLPKGESDGSDFQSWKFPKKMLESKEEENPSCLSYMIEKLPKGESVGSAFQSWMGHGFPIHRGEIFHAINRLRKLKRNKRALEVMEWLIREKPYRPKELDYSYLLEFTTKIHGISQGERLFCCVPSEFQNDLLYNNLVISCLDKGSIRLSLAYMKKMRELGHPISHLVFNRLIILHSSPSRKKMIPKILTQMKADKVAPHVSTYNILMKMEANEHYIEGLMKIYGDMNRANVEPNEISYCIIATAHAVARLYTVAEVYIEAAEKSVTGNNWSTLDVLLILYGYLGKRKELERIWGIVHELPHVRSKSYILAIEAFGRIGQLSQAEEIWLEMKSLKVLKSSEQFNCIISVYCKHGLIDKASELFMEMEMNGCEPNAITYRHLALGCLKAELVGEALKTLDLGMDLITTKRVRNSTPWLETTLSIVEIFAEKGDVLNVEKFFEELTKARYTRYTFVYNTLLKAYVKAKKYDPNFLRRMILGGSRPDAETYSLMKLAEQFRS
;
A
#
# COMPACT_ATOMS: atom_id res chain seq x y z
N MET A 1 32.08 -69.69 -11.58
CA MET A 1 30.93 -70.13 -10.76
C MET A 1 29.99 -68.94 -10.63
N ALA A 2 28.78 -69.10 -11.15
CA ALA A 2 27.73 -68.10 -11.19
C ALA A 2 27.04 -67.94 -9.82
N HIS A 3 26.69 -66.72 -9.41
CA HIS A 3 25.29 -66.36 -9.10
C HIS A 3 25.15 -64.89 -8.65
N ASN A 4 24.08 -64.27 -9.17
CA ASN A 4 23.29 -63.14 -8.66
C ASN A 4 23.88 -61.72 -8.74
N SER A 5 23.67 -61.10 -9.91
CA SER A 5 23.42 -59.66 -10.05
C SER A 5 22.01 -59.49 -10.61
N HIS A 6 21.08 -58.95 -9.83
CA HIS A 6 19.84 -58.28 -10.26
C HIS A 6 19.09 -57.81 -9.00
N GLY A 7 19.41 -56.61 -8.56
CA GLY A 7 18.68 -55.86 -7.55
C GLY A 7 19.19 -54.43 -7.60
N THR A 8 18.28 -53.45 -7.60
CA THR A 8 18.53 -51.99 -7.57
C THR A 8 18.77 -51.24 -8.89
N ILE A 9 17.95 -51.47 -9.94
CA ILE A 9 17.86 -50.53 -11.09
C ILE A 9 16.43 -49.99 -11.34
N SER A 10 15.44 -50.29 -10.47
CA SER A 10 14.07 -49.73 -10.64
C SER A 10 13.69 -48.62 -9.64
N SER A 11 14.60 -48.19 -8.77
CA SER A 11 14.30 -47.24 -7.68
C SER A 11 14.97 -45.86 -7.80
N LEU A 12 15.80 -45.61 -8.83
CA LEU A 12 16.53 -44.33 -8.96
C LEU A 12 16.11 -43.43 -10.14
N VAL A 13 15.19 -43.86 -11.00
CA VAL A 13 14.67 -43.05 -12.13
C VAL A 13 13.36 -42.31 -11.79
N MET A 14 12.74 -42.62 -10.65
CA MET A 14 11.49 -41.97 -10.18
C MET A 14 11.72 -40.82 -9.18
N ALA A 15 12.96 -40.54 -8.78
CA ALA A 15 13.29 -39.51 -7.78
C ALA A 15 13.77 -38.17 -8.37
N LEU A 16 13.85 -38.05 -9.70
CA LEU A 16 14.38 -36.87 -10.41
C LEU A 16 13.33 -36.09 -11.24
N CYS A 17 12.04 -36.33 -11.00
CA CYS A 17 10.92 -35.63 -11.67
C CYS A 17 9.95 -34.92 -10.69
N LEU A 18 10.34 -34.71 -9.44
CA LEU A 18 9.53 -34.05 -8.41
C LEU A 18 10.19 -32.76 -7.87
N PHE A 19 10.72 -31.91 -8.75
CA PHE A 19 10.67 -30.48 -8.48
C PHE A 19 9.33 -30.01 -9.03
N THR A 20 8.36 -29.87 -8.13
CA THR A 20 7.05 -29.32 -8.45
C THR A 20 7.24 -27.94 -9.07
N LEU A 21 7.02 -27.86 -10.38
CA LEU A 21 6.40 -26.69 -10.99
C LEU A 21 5.29 -26.26 -10.02
N VAL A 22 5.46 -25.11 -9.34
CA VAL A 22 4.31 -24.47 -8.69
C VAL A 22 3.40 -24.12 -9.86
N ASN A 23 2.36 -24.94 -10.03
CA ASN A 23 1.40 -24.78 -11.08
C ASN A 23 0.77 -23.40 -10.89
N ASN A 24 0.72 -22.57 -11.93
CA ASN A 24 0.16 -21.21 -11.88
C ASN A 24 -1.32 -21.16 -11.42
N THR A 25 -1.95 -22.32 -11.24
CA THR A 25 -3.31 -22.50 -10.75
C THR A 25 -3.45 -22.31 -9.23
N ALA A 26 -2.40 -22.55 -8.43
CA ALA A 26 -2.37 -22.29 -6.97
C ALA A 26 -2.41 -20.79 -6.59
N ALA A 27 -2.32 -19.92 -7.60
CA ALA A 27 -2.20 -18.49 -7.48
C ALA A 27 -3.53 -17.73 -7.70
N ILE A 28 -4.63 -18.44 -7.97
CA ILE A 28 -5.86 -17.81 -8.48
C ILE A 28 -7.05 -18.09 -7.57
N TRP A 29 -7.69 -17.02 -7.11
CA TRP A 29 -8.94 -17.02 -6.35
C TRP A 29 -9.99 -16.18 -7.11
N LEU A 30 -10.80 -16.83 -7.95
CA LEU A 30 -11.59 -16.13 -8.98
C LEU A 30 -12.87 -15.45 -8.49
N ASN A 31 -13.46 -15.94 -7.41
CA ASN A 31 -14.75 -15.49 -6.87
C ASN A 31 -14.79 -15.72 -5.35
N HIS A 32 -15.95 -15.51 -4.70
CA HIS A 32 -16.11 -15.75 -3.26
C HIS A 32 -15.69 -17.16 -2.84
N GLY A 33 -16.08 -18.15 -3.65
CA GLY A 33 -15.90 -19.57 -3.41
C GLY A 33 -14.54 -20.15 -3.81
N ARG A 34 -13.60 -19.32 -4.30
CA ARG A 34 -12.40 -19.69 -5.08
C ARG A 34 -12.72 -20.26 -6.46
N ASP A 35 -13.62 -21.23 -6.53
CA ASP A 35 -14.02 -21.95 -7.74
C ASP A 35 -15.55 -21.96 -7.94
N ILE A 36 -16.01 -22.69 -8.96
CA ILE A 36 -17.45 -22.84 -9.27
C ILE A 36 -18.21 -23.72 -8.26
N SER A 37 -17.53 -24.43 -7.35
CA SER A 37 -18.14 -25.34 -6.38
C SER A 37 -18.42 -24.69 -5.02
N ASN A 38 -18.02 -23.42 -4.87
CA ASN A 38 -18.18 -22.63 -3.65
C ASN A 38 -17.52 -23.23 -2.40
N ARG A 39 -16.43 -24.00 -2.56
CA ARG A 39 -15.79 -24.73 -1.44
C ARG A 39 -14.88 -23.87 -0.56
N ARG A 40 -14.51 -22.66 -0.99
CA ARG A 40 -13.58 -21.77 -0.25
C ARG A 40 -12.30 -22.50 0.19
N TYR A 41 -11.80 -23.36 -0.70
CA TYR A 41 -10.64 -24.21 -0.48
C TYR A 41 -9.62 -23.95 -1.58
N GLU A 42 -8.37 -23.72 -1.19
CA GLU A 42 -7.23 -23.74 -2.12
C GLU A 42 -6.52 -25.10 -2.04
N PRO A 43 -6.85 -26.05 -2.94
CA PRO A 43 -6.27 -27.39 -2.93
C PRO A 43 -4.80 -27.44 -3.34
N GLU A 44 -4.30 -26.41 -4.03
CA GLU A 44 -2.94 -26.39 -4.56
C GLU A 44 -1.96 -25.57 -3.69
N GLU A 45 -2.42 -25.06 -2.55
CA GLU A 45 -1.54 -24.40 -1.58
C GLU A 45 -0.57 -25.41 -0.96
N VAL A 46 0.72 -25.09 -0.96
CA VAL A 46 1.79 -25.97 -0.46
C VAL A 46 2.69 -25.28 0.56
N VAL A 47 2.67 -23.95 0.62
CA VAL A 47 3.52 -23.12 1.47
C VAL A 47 2.89 -22.92 2.84
N ILE A 48 1.62 -22.53 2.90
CA ILE A 48 0.87 -22.46 4.15
C ILE A 48 0.56 -23.90 4.58
N SER A 49 0.86 -24.25 5.82
CA SER A 49 0.58 -25.56 6.42
C SER A 49 0.55 -25.44 7.94
N PRO A 50 0.07 -26.44 8.69
CA PRO A 50 0.13 -26.40 10.15
C PRO A 50 1.54 -26.18 10.72
N MET A 51 2.59 -26.59 9.97
CA MET A 51 3.99 -26.45 10.38
C MET A 51 4.58 -25.06 10.07
N THR A 52 4.07 -24.38 9.04
CA THR A 52 4.63 -23.11 8.54
C THR A 52 3.82 -21.89 8.94
N VAL A 53 2.54 -22.05 9.25
CA VAL A 53 1.60 -20.95 9.50
C VAL A 53 2.00 -20.05 10.68
N SER A 54 2.69 -20.58 11.68
CA SER A 54 3.22 -19.79 12.82
C SER A 54 4.26 -18.74 12.40
N LYS A 55 4.89 -18.92 11.22
CA LYS A 55 5.83 -17.99 10.61
C LYS A 55 5.15 -16.91 9.77
N MET A 56 3.82 -16.86 9.72
CA MET A 56 3.10 -15.80 9.01
C MET A 56 3.37 -14.42 9.60
N ARG A 57 3.61 -13.43 8.74
CA ARG A 57 3.86 -12.03 9.06
C ARG A 57 3.16 -11.12 8.07
N LEU A 58 2.85 -9.89 8.48
CA LEU A 58 2.29 -8.86 7.60
C LEU A 58 3.32 -8.52 6.52
N ARG A 59 2.95 -8.64 5.24
CA ARG A 59 3.82 -8.25 4.12
C ARG A 59 3.52 -6.84 3.63
N TRP A 60 2.25 -6.48 3.49
CA TRP A 60 1.82 -5.11 3.21
C TRP A 60 0.42 -4.84 3.74
N LYS A 61 0.04 -3.56 3.79
CA LYS A 61 -1.29 -3.08 4.21
C LYS A 61 -1.74 -2.02 3.21
N PHE A 62 -3.00 -2.10 2.77
CA PHE A 62 -3.59 -1.11 1.87
C PHE A 62 -4.72 -0.37 2.58
N PHE A 63 -4.73 0.97 2.49
CA PHE A 63 -5.75 1.79 3.16
C PHE A 63 -6.84 2.19 2.17
N ALA A 64 -8.03 1.58 2.29
CA ALA A 64 -9.18 1.86 1.42
C ALA A 64 -10.11 2.97 1.96
N GLY A 65 -9.89 3.48 3.18
CA GLY A 65 -10.66 4.61 3.74
C GLY A 65 -12.00 4.24 4.41
N LYS A 66 -12.65 3.13 4.03
CA LYS A 66 -13.84 2.57 4.69
C LYS A 66 -13.80 1.03 4.70
N ASP A 67 -14.82 0.44 5.33
CA ASP A 67 -14.97 -0.99 5.56
C ASP A 67 -14.80 -1.82 4.29
N ILE A 68 -14.28 -3.04 4.45
CA ILE A 68 -14.09 -4.01 3.37
C ILE A 68 -14.62 -5.35 3.86
N THR A 69 -15.82 -5.71 3.40
CA THR A 69 -16.51 -6.95 3.82
C THR A 69 -16.55 -8.02 2.76
N ALA A 70 -16.16 -7.70 1.52
CA ALA A 70 -16.07 -8.68 0.46
C ALA A 70 -14.83 -9.57 0.68
N THR A 71 -14.96 -10.86 0.40
CA THR A 71 -13.77 -11.70 0.16
C THR A 71 -13.07 -11.19 -1.10
N PRO A 72 -11.75 -10.96 -1.09
CA PRO A 72 -11.06 -10.39 -2.26
C PRO A 72 -10.95 -11.41 -3.40
N ALA A 73 -10.99 -10.99 -4.66
CA ALA A 73 -10.61 -11.86 -5.77
C ALA A 73 -9.12 -11.65 -6.08
N VAL A 74 -8.40 -12.73 -6.40
CA VAL A 74 -6.97 -12.68 -6.73
C VAL A 74 -6.76 -13.37 -8.06
N ALA A 75 -6.23 -12.66 -9.05
CA ALA A 75 -5.92 -13.24 -10.35
C ALA A 75 -4.79 -12.47 -11.03
N ASP A 76 -3.86 -13.20 -11.63
CA ASP A 76 -2.73 -12.66 -12.40
C ASP A 76 -1.92 -11.61 -11.63
N GLY A 77 -1.63 -11.85 -10.34
CA GLY A 77 -0.87 -10.93 -9.49
C GLY A 77 -1.64 -9.66 -9.09
N VAL A 78 -2.96 -9.63 -9.27
CA VAL A 78 -3.83 -8.50 -8.91
C VAL A 78 -4.90 -8.94 -7.94
N VAL A 79 -5.16 -8.11 -6.93
CA VAL A 79 -6.22 -8.28 -5.94
C VAL A 79 -7.31 -7.26 -6.21
N TYR A 80 -8.55 -7.74 -6.33
CA TYR A 80 -9.73 -6.94 -6.59
C TYR A 80 -10.69 -6.98 -5.40
N PHE A 81 -11.13 -5.81 -4.94
CA PHE A 81 -12.11 -5.72 -3.86
C PHE A 81 -12.86 -4.39 -3.87
N PRO A 82 -14.15 -4.37 -3.53
CA PRO A 82 -14.89 -3.14 -3.26
C PRO A 82 -14.70 -2.69 -1.81
N SER A 83 -14.91 -1.39 -1.57
CA SER A 83 -14.98 -0.80 -0.24
C SER A 83 -16.26 0.00 -0.05
N TRP A 84 -16.71 0.10 1.20
CA TRP A 84 -17.87 0.89 1.61
C TRP A 84 -17.71 2.40 1.45
N ASN A 85 -16.58 2.88 0.92
CA ASN A 85 -16.39 4.27 0.48
C ASN A 85 -16.92 4.53 -0.94
N GLY A 86 -17.43 3.51 -1.63
CA GLY A 86 -17.95 3.60 -2.99
C GLY A 86 -16.93 3.28 -4.08
N TYR A 87 -15.71 2.87 -3.74
CA TYR A 87 -14.69 2.54 -4.72
C TYR A 87 -14.53 1.02 -4.90
N LEU A 88 -14.31 0.62 -6.15
CA LEU A 88 -13.76 -0.67 -6.54
C LEU A 88 -12.25 -0.51 -6.77
N TYR A 89 -11.45 -1.37 -6.15
CA TYR A 89 -9.99 -1.31 -6.17
C TYR A 89 -9.38 -2.49 -6.92
N ALA A 90 -8.29 -2.21 -7.63
CA ALA A 90 -7.31 -3.19 -8.07
C ALA A 90 -5.94 -2.81 -7.52
N VAL A 91 -5.31 -3.73 -6.81
CA VAL A 91 -3.97 -3.54 -6.21
C VAL A 91 -3.07 -4.70 -6.56
N ASN A 92 -1.77 -4.44 -6.65
CA ASN A 92 -0.79 -5.49 -6.89
C ASN A 92 -0.71 -6.43 -5.68
N ALA A 93 -0.83 -7.73 -5.93
CA ALA A 93 -0.88 -8.77 -4.91
C ALA A 93 0.41 -8.89 -4.07
N PHE A 94 1.56 -8.54 -4.65
CA PHE A 94 2.86 -8.75 -4.01
C PHE A 94 3.32 -7.58 -3.16
N ASN A 95 2.96 -6.34 -3.53
CA ASN A 95 3.44 -5.13 -2.87
C ASN A 95 2.34 -4.15 -2.41
N GLY A 96 1.07 -4.42 -2.73
CA GLY A 96 -0.07 -3.58 -2.34
C GLY A 96 -0.16 -2.25 -3.10
N ALA A 97 0.65 -2.04 -4.14
CA ALA A 97 0.60 -0.82 -4.94
C ALA A 97 -0.75 -0.72 -5.67
N LEU A 98 -1.36 0.46 -5.62
CA LEU A 98 -2.58 0.74 -6.35
C LEU A 98 -2.32 0.63 -7.86
N ILE A 99 -3.10 -0.20 -8.56
CA ILE A 99 -3.10 -0.30 -10.02
C ILE A 99 -4.14 0.66 -10.57
N TRP A 100 -5.39 0.52 -10.12
CA TRP A 100 -6.46 1.48 -10.41
C TRP A 100 -7.54 1.44 -9.31
N ARG A 101 -8.34 2.50 -9.24
CA ARG A 101 -9.59 2.54 -8.47
C ARG A 101 -10.68 3.22 -9.28
N GLN A 102 -11.92 2.80 -9.10
CA GLN A 102 -13.09 3.37 -9.77
C GLN A 102 -14.19 3.67 -8.77
N ASN A 103 -14.73 4.89 -8.81
CA ASN A 103 -15.90 5.26 -8.02
C ASN A 103 -17.14 4.66 -8.67
N LEU A 104 -17.83 3.77 -7.98
CA LEU A 104 -19.01 3.07 -8.48
C LEU A 104 -20.16 4.03 -8.80
N GLY A 105 -20.31 5.13 -8.05
CA GLY A 105 -21.33 6.15 -8.33
C GLY A 105 -21.04 6.88 -9.65
N ASP A 106 -19.82 7.38 -9.82
CA ASP A 106 -19.40 8.09 -11.04
C ASP A 106 -19.40 7.16 -12.27
N LEU A 107 -19.00 5.90 -12.06
CA LEU A 107 -18.90 4.91 -13.11
C LEU A 107 -20.28 4.49 -13.65
N THR A 108 -21.27 4.38 -12.77
CA THR A 108 -22.60 3.82 -13.11
C THR A 108 -23.69 4.88 -13.24
N GLY A 109 -23.46 6.09 -12.73
CA GLY A 109 -24.51 7.13 -12.61
C GLY A 109 -25.58 6.79 -11.56
N LEU A 110 -25.39 5.73 -10.77
CA LEU A 110 -26.33 5.33 -9.73
C LEU A 110 -26.12 6.18 -8.49
N ASN A 111 -27.23 6.57 -7.86
CA ASN A 111 -27.22 7.18 -6.54
C ASN A 111 -27.19 6.11 -5.45
N GLY A 112 -26.49 6.40 -4.36
CA GLY A 112 -26.53 5.55 -3.17
C GLY A 112 -27.96 5.46 -2.63
N THR A 113 -28.34 4.28 -2.12
CA THR A 113 -29.69 4.06 -1.57
C THR A 113 -30.03 4.95 -0.38
N GLY A 114 -29.01 5.48 0.32
CA GLY A 114 -29.18 6.32 1.51
C GLY A 114 -29.64 5.55 2.75
N ILE A 115 -29.88 4.24 2.64
CA ILE A 115 -30.36 3.39 3.74
C ILE A 115 -29.19 2.97 4.64
N VAL A 116 -28.12 2.49 4.02
CA VAL A 116 -26.93 1.99 4.73
C VAL A 116 -25.79 3.01 4.60
N VAL A 117 -25.52 3.46 3.37
CA VAL A 117 -24.57 4.53 3.05
C VAL A 117 -25.13 5.44 1.95
N ASN A 118 -24.74 6.72 1.95
CA ASN A 118 -25.17 7.72 0.95
C ASN A 118 -24.37 7.66 -0.36
N VAL A 119 -23.62 6.58 -0.59
CA VAL A 119 -22.80 6.37 -1.80
C VAL A 119 -23.13 5.01 -2.40
N THR A 120 -22.97 4.87 -3.71
CA THR A 120 -23.14 3.58 -4.40
C THR A 120 -21.98 2.67 -4.03
N VAL A 121 -22.27 1.50 -3.44
CA VAL A 121 -21.26 0.57 -2.96
C VAL A 121 -21.52 -0.83 -3.47
N SER A 122 -20.49 -1.68 -3.39
CA SER A 122 -20.63 -3.12 -3.55
C SER A 122 -20.13 -3.81 -2.29
N ARG A 123 -20.80 -4.90 -1.92
CA ARG A 123 -20.34 -5.84 -0.89
C ARG A 123 -20.09 -7.24 -1.43
N SER A 124 -20.42 -7.49 -2.69
CA SER A 124 -20.19 -8.77 -3.35
C SER A 124 -18.70 -8.92 -3.66
N THR A 125 -18.16 -10.12 -3.50
CA THR A 125 -16.84 -10.44 -4.04
C THR A 125 -16.85 -10.26 -5.56
N PRO A 126 -15.89 -9.52 -6.13
CA PRO A 126 -15.74 -9.44 -7.57
C PRO A 126 -15.48 -10.82 -8.18
N THR A 127 -16.06 -11.08 -9.35
CA THR A 127 -15.86 -12.35 -10.08
C THR A 127 -14.98 -12.10 -11.30
N VAL A 128 -13.85 -12.77 -11.36
CA VAL A 128 -12.89 -12.68 -12.47
C VAL A 128 -13.29 -13.65 -13.58
N TYR A 129 -13.47 -13.14 -14.79
CA TYR A 129 -13.72 -13.98 -15.98
C TYR A 129 -13.02 -13.39 -17.21
N GLY A 130 -11.92 -14.03 -17.64
CA GLY A 130 -11.10 -13.51 -18.73
C GLY A 130 -10.59 -12.10 -18.43
N ASN A 131 -10.88 -11.13 -19.31
CA ASN A 131 -10.51 -9.72 -19.13
C ASN A 131 -11.54 -8.89 -18.33
N LEU A 132 -12.63 -9.52 -17.88
CA LEU A 132 -13.73 -8.85 -17.18
C LEU A 132 -13.70 -9.13 -15.68
N LEU A 133 -14.13 -8.12 -14.94
CA LEU A 133 -14.40 -8.16 -13.52
C LEU A 133 -15.88 -7.84 -13.30
N LEU A 134 -16.63 -8.82 -12.79
CA LEU A 134 -18.08 -8.75 -12.62
C LEU A 134 -18.40 -8.43 -11.16
N VAL A 135 -19.23 -7.42 -10.92
CA VAL A 135 -19.50 -6.92 -9.56
C VAL A 135 -20.99 -6.63 -9.39
N GLY A 136 -21.58 -7.11 -8.29
CA GLY A 136 -22.93 -6.78 -7.88
C GLY A 136 -22.99 -5.50 -7.05
N ILE A 137 -23.97 -4.63 -7.30
CA ILE A 137 -24.16 -3.38 -6.59
C ILE A 137 -25.12 -3.57 -5.41
N TYR A 138 -24.74 -3.02 -4.27
CA TYR A 138 -25.54 -3.01 -3.05
C TYR A 138 -26.56 -1.86 -3.09
N GLY A 139 -27.53 -2.00 -4.01
CA GLY A 139 -28.69 -1.13 -4.16
C GLY A 139 -28.40 0.07 -5.07
N PRO A 140 -29.12 0.21 -6.22
CA PRO A 140 -30.15 -0.70 -6.76
C PRO A 140 -29.59 -2.07 -7.19
N ALA A 141 -30.46 -3.06 -7.44
CA ALA A 141 -30.11 -4.43 -7.86
C ALA A 141 -29.51 -4.46 -9.27
N VAL A 142 -28.24 -4.09 -9.36
CA VAL A 142 -27.50 -3.92 -10.60
C VAL A 142 -26.24 -4.78 -10.58
N VAL A 143 -25.90 -5.36 -11.73
CA VAL A 143 -24.63 -6.02 -11.97
C VAL A 143 -23.88 -5.24 -13.03
N ILE A 144 -22.58 -5.06 -12.82
CA ILE A 144 -21.69 -4.39 -13.76
C ILE A 144 -20.58 -5.33 -14.20
N ALA A 145 -20.09 -5.13 -15.42
CA ALA A 145 -18.80 -5.61 -15.85
C ALA A 145 -17.85 -4.45 -16.08
N VAL A 146 -16.64 -4.57 -15.54
CA VAL A 146 -15.56 -3.63 -15.81
C VAL A 146 -14.34 -4.35 -16.38
N GLU A 147 -13.53 -3.65 -17.17
CA GLU A 147 -12.25 -4.18 -17.64
C GLU A 147 -11.29 -4.35 -16.46
N ARG A 148 -10.62 -5.51 -16.38
CA ARG A 148 -9.65 -5.80 -15.30
C ARG A 148 -8.42 -4.90 -15.32
N SER A 149 -8.02 -4.40 -16.49
CA SER A 149 -6.78 -3.63 -16.68
C SER A 149 -6.88 -2.19 -16.17
N HIS A 150 -8.04 -1.54 -16.31
CA HIS A 150 -8.22 -0.12 -15.97
C HIS A 150 -9.54 0.20 -15.24
N GLY A 151 -10.43 -0.78 -15.06
CA GLY A 151 -11.70 -0.62 -14.37
C GLY A 151 -12.79 0.11 -15.18
N ARG A 152 -12.61 0.28 -16.50
CA ARG A 152 -13.62 0.93 -17.35
C ARG A 152 -14.90 0.10 -17.42
N LEU A 153 -16.06 0.73 -17.30
CA LEU A 153 -17.36 0.08 -17.45
C LEU A 153 -17.53 -0.46 -18.88
N VAL A 154 -17.86 -1.75 -18.98
CA VAL A 154 -18.18 -2.43 -20.26
C VAL A 154 -19.69 -2.48 -20.44
N TRP A 155 -20.41 -2.97 -19.43
CA TRP A 155 -21.87 -3.01 -19.43
C TRP A 155 -22.42 -2.96 -17.99
N LEU A 156 -23.70 -2.63 -17.90
CA LEU A 156 -24.47 -2.55 -16.67
C LEU A 156 -25.86 -3.12 -16.93
N THR A 157 -26.34 -4.00 -16.03
CA THR A 157 -27.65 -4.64 -16.14
C THR A 157 -28.41 -4.53 -14.83
N GLN A 158 -29.61 -3.96 -14.87
CA GLN A 158 -30.52 -3.94 -13.72
C GLN A 158 -31.33 -5.23 -13.68
N LEU A 159 -31.20 -5.98 -12.59
CA LEU A 159 -31.90 -7.25 -12.38
C LEU A 159 -33.25 -7.09 -11.70
N ASP A 160 -33.44 -6.03 -10.92
CA ASP A 160 -34.73 -5.72 -10.32
C ASP A 160 -34.90 -4.19 -10.21
N PRO A 161 -36.03 -3.63 -10.69
CA PRO A 161 -36.27 -2.19 -10.68
C PRO A 161 -36.63 -1.63 -9.30
N ARG A 162 -36.95 -2.48 -8.31
CA ARG A 162 -37.52 -2.00 -7.05
C ARG A 162 -36.47 -1.27 -6.21
N PRO A 163 -36.81 -0.15 -5.56
CA PRO A 163 -35.82 0.74 -4.92
C PRO A 163 -34.97 0.09 -3.83
N ARG A 164 -35.49 -0.94 -3.16
CA ARG A 164 -34.82 -1.65 -2.05
C ARG A 164 -34.23 -2.99 -2.47
N ALA A 165 -34.38 -3.39 -3.73
CA ALA A 165 -33.71 -4.57 -4.26
C ALA A 165 -32.21 -4.29 -4.44
N LEU A 166 -31.37 -5.28 -4.14
CA LEU A 166 -29.92 -5.16 -4.21
C LEU A 166 -29.25 -6.51 -4.48
N ILE A 167 -27.94 -6.47 -4.77
CA ILE A 167 -27.12 -7.66 -4.93
C ILE A 167 -26.20 -7.82 -3.72
N THR A 168 -26.42 -8.86 -2.93
CA THR A 168 -25.47 -9.28 -1.88
C THR A 168 -24.65 -10.50 -2.28
N MET A 169 -25.25 -11.41 -3.05
CA MET A 169 -24.62 -12.66 -3.46
C MET A 169 -23.53 -12.38 -4.50
N SER A 170 -22.39 -13.03 -4.34
CA SER A 170 -21.27 -12.92 -5.26
C SER A 170 -21.51 -13.82 -6.48
N GLY A 171 -21.26 -13.33 -7.68
CA GLY A 171 -21.59 -14.09 -8.89
C GLY A 171 -20.64 -15.27 -9.14
N THR A 172 -21.14 -16.33 -9.79
CA THR A 172 -20.30 -17.41 -10.31
C THR A 172 -20.34 -17.38 -11.83
N ALA A 173 -19.18 -17.26 -12.48
CA ALA A 173 -19.08 -17.23 -13.93
C ALA A 173 -18.65 -18.60 -14.46
N TYR A 174 -19.37 -19.12 -15.45
CA TYR A 174 -19.09 -20.40 -16.09
C TYR A 174 -19.62 -20.43 -17.53
N MET A 175 -18.82 -20.93 -18.47
CA MET A 175 -19.16 -21.05 -19.91
C MET A 175 -19.81 -19.79 -20.51
N GLY A 176 -19.21 -18.62 -20.29
CA GLY A 176 -19.69 -17.35 -20.83
C GLY A 176 -20.95 -16.79 -20.15
N ALA A 177 -21.43 -17.42 -19.06
CA ALA A 177 -22.58 -16.97 -18.31
C ALA A 177 -22.23 -16.66 -16.84
N LEU A 178 -22.87 -15.62 -16.28
CA LEU A 178 -22.79 -15.23 -14.88
C LEU A 178 -24.10 -15.61 -14.18
N TYR A 179 -23.98 -16.32 -13.06
CA TYR A 179 -25.10 -16.68 -12.20
C TYR A 179 -25.06 -15.82 -10.94
N VAL A 180 -26.14 -15.09 -10.67
CA VAL A 180 -26.21 -14.11 -9.58
C VAL A 180 -27.65 -13.92 -9.09
N GLY A 181 -27.79 -13.65 -7.81
CA GLY A 181 -29.01 -13.78 -7.03
C GLY A 181 -29.34 -12.44 -6.41
N VAL A 182 -30.62 -12.17 -6.29
CA VAL A 182 -31.14 -10.87 -5.89
C VAL A 182 -31.70 -10.96 -4.47
N SER A 183 -31.42 -9.93 -3.68
CA SER A 183 -31.88 -9.77 -2.29
C SER A 183 -32.58 -8.41 -2.10
N SER A 184 -33.11 -8.11 -0.91
CA SER A 184 -33.80 -6.85 -0.66
C SER A 184 -33.78 -6.37 0.77
N LEU A 185 -33.82 -5.05 0.95
CA LEU A 185 -34.01 -4.37 2.25
C LEU A 185 -35.48 -4.03 2.54
N GLU A 186 -36.42 -4.63 1.81
CA GLU A 186 -37.84 -4.54 2.13
C GLU A 186 -38.16 -5.18 3.51
N GLU A 187 -37.36 -6.14 3.98
CA GLU A 187 -37.46 -6.72 5.33
C GLU A 187 -37.31 -5.71 6.48
N ALA A 188 -36.77 -4.52 6.18
CA ALA A 188 -36.60 -3.42 7.12
C ALA A 188 -37.73 -2.37 7.04
N LEU A 189 -38.76 -2.59 6.23
CA LEU A 189 -39.93 -1.72 6.15
C LEU A 189 -40.92 -1.99 7.29
N PRO A 190 -41.69 -0.98 7.75
CA PRO A 190 -42.82 -1.20 8.64
C PRO A 190 -43.86 -2.13 8.00
N ALA A 191 -44.57 -2.92 8.82
CA ALA A 191 -45.54 -3.92 8.36
C ALA A 191 -46.59 -3.35 7.38
N GLY A 192 -47.09 -2.13 7.61
CA GLY A 192 -48.06 -1.47 6.72
C GLY A 192 -47.52 -1.00 5.36
N GLN A 193 -46.20 -1.03 5.14
CA GLN A 193 -45.54 -0.64 3.88
C GLN A 193 -44.81 -1.81 3.19
N CYS A 194 -44.77 -2.97 3.85
CA CYS A 194 -44.11 -4.20 3.43
C CYS A 194 -45.15 -5.20 2.88
N CYS A 195 -44.86 -6.05 1.88
CA CYS A 195 -43.71 -6.14 1.00
C CYS A 195 -44.16 -6.71 -0.35
N THR A 196 -43.39 -6.47 -1.42
CA THR A 196 -43.66 -7.00 -2.77
C THR A 196 -42.49 -7.80 -3.35
N PHE A 197 -41.34 -7.84 -2.66
CA PHE A 197 -40.13 -8.48 -3.16
C PHE A 197 -40.24 -9.97 -3.38
N ARG A 198 -39.72 -10.43 -4.53
CA ARG A 198 -39.53 -11.84 -4.84
C ARG A 198 -38.05 -12.08 -5.12
N GLY A 199 -37.41 -12.91 -4.30
CA GLY A 199 -36.04 -13.34 -4.57
C GLY A 199 -35.93 -14.03 -5.93
N SER A 200 -34.81 -13.85 -6.61
CA SER A 200 -34.59 -14.45 -7.92
C SER A 200 -33.13 -14.78 -8.18
N LEU A 201 -32.91 -15.82 -8.97
CA LEU A 201 -31.62 -16.17 -9.56
C LEU A 201 -31.65 -15.80 -11.04
N ALA A 202 -30.65 -15.07 -11.50
CA ALA A 202 -30.50 -14.65 -12.88
C ALA A 202 -29.23 -15.26 -13.50
N LYS A 203 -29.34 -15.66 -14.76
CA LYS A 203 -28.22 -15.99 -15.64
C LYS A 203 -28.05 -14.86 -16.64
N LEU A 204 -26.86 -14.27 -16.69
CA LEU A 204 -26.50 -13.22 -17.63
C LEU A 204 -25.44 -13.73 -18.59
N ASP A 205 -25.46 -13.25 -19.82
CA ASP A 205 -24.31 -13.36 -20.71
C ASP A 205 -23.17 -12.46 -20.21
N VAL A 206 -21.97 -13.03 -20.02
CA VAL A 206 -20.84 -12.33 -19.40
C VAL A 206 -20.31 -11.18 -20.27
N GLN A 207 -20.44 -11.28 -21.60
CA GLN A 207 -19.88 -10.28 -22.51
C GLN A 207 -20.82 -9.09 -22.71
N THR A 208 -22.12 -9.33 -22.73
CA THR A 208 -23.13 -8.32 -23.07
C THR A 208 -23.95 -7.86 -21.87
N GLY A 209 -23.94 -8.61 -20.76
CA GLY A 209 -24.82 -8.38 -19.62
C GLY A 209 -26.28 -8.74 -19.88
N ARG A 210 -26.62 -9.32 -21.04
CA ARG A 210 -28.00 -9.68 -21.37
C ARG A 210 -28.51 -10.77 -20.43
N ILE A 211 -29.67 -10.56 -19.83
CA ILE A 211 -30.36 -11.58 -19.04
C ILE A 211 -30.79 -12.72 -19.98
N LEU A 212 -30.23 -13.91 -19.79
CA LEU A 212 -30.57 -15.11 -20.55
C LEU A 212 -31.81 -15.78 -19.97
N TRP A 213 -31.87 -15.87 -18.64
CA TRP A 213 -33.07 -16.25 -17.91
C TRP A 213 -33.04 -15.68 -16.49
N ARG A 214 -34.21 -15.60 -15.87
CA ARG A 214 -34.39 -15.22 -14.47
C ARG A 214 -35.52 -16.06 -13.88
N THR A 215 -35.25 -16.71 -12.76
CA THR A 215 -36.20 -17.57 -12.05
C THR A 215 -36.51 -16.96 -10.69
N TYR A 216 -37.79 -16.76 -10.39
CA TYR A 216 -38.25 -16.27 -9.09
C TYR A 216 -38.46 -17.42 -8.11
N MET A 217 -38.14 -17.19 -6.84
CA MET A 217 -38.26 -18.19 -5.77
C MET A 217 -39.68 -18.30 -5.21
N LEU A 218 -40.52 -17.31 -5.51
CA LEU A 218 -41.91 -17.20 -5.06
C LEU A 218 -42.86 -16.95 -6.24
N PRO A 219 -44.14 -17.33 -6.13
CA PRO A 219 -45.17 -17.00 -7.12
C PRO A 219 -45.33 -15.51 -7.34
N ASP A 220 -45.98 -15.15 -8.44
CA ASP A 220 -46.28 -13.74 -8.72
C ASP A 220 -47.30 -13.19 -7.73
N ASN A 221 -47.03 -11.96 -7.27
CA ASN A 221 -47.91 -11.21 -6.40
C ASN A 221 -48.52 -9.98 -7.10
N ASP A 222 -48.32 -9.85 -8.42
CA ASP A 222 -48.76 -8.70 -9.25
C ASP A 222 -48.24 -7.33 -8.76
N GLY A 223 -47.20 -7.31 -7.91
CA GLY A 223 -46.76 -6.10 -7.23
C GLY A 223 -47.75 -5.59 -6.16
N LYS A 224 -48.68 -6.43 -5.71
CA LYS A 224 -49.66 -6.10 -4.66
C LYS A 224 -49.16 -6.56 -3.29
N LEU A 225 -49.49 -5.76 -2.26
CA LEU A 225 -49.24 -6.11 -0.86
C LEU A 225 -50.12 -7.28 -0.41
N GLY A 226 -49.64 -8.05 0.56
CA GLY A 226 -50.39 -9.17 1.16
C GLY A 226 -50.24 -10.51 0.45
N GLY A 227 -49.56 -10.57 -0.70
CA GLY A 227 -49.13 -11.83 -1.33
C GLY A 227 -47.85 -12.39 -0.71
N TYR A 228 -47.31 -13.46 -1.30
CA TYR A 228 -45.98 -13.94 -0.94
C TYR A 228 -44.91 -12.91 -1.31
N SER A 229 -44.00 -12.63 -0.37
CA SER A 229 -42.80 -11.85 -0.62
C SER A 229 -41.64 -12.32 0.27
N GLY A 230 -40.40 -11.99 -0.10
CA GLY A 230 -39.17 -12.46 0.53
C GLY A 230 -38.39 -13.46 -0.34
N ALA A 231 -37.92 -14.53 0.29
CA ALA A 231 -37.05 -15.57 -0.29
C ALA A 231 -35.78 -15.01 -0.96
N ALA A 232 -35.19 -13.99 -0.35
CA ALA A 232 -33.98 -13.34 -0.83
C ALA A 232 -32.81 -14.32 -0.96
N ILE A 233 -31.94 -14.14 -1.95
CA ILE A 233 -30.73 -14.96 -2.10
C ILE A 233 -29.53 -14.17 -1.59
N TRP A 234 -28.89 -14.63 -0.50
CA TRP A 234 -27.89 -13.86 0.25
C TRP A 234 -26.44 -14.32 0.04
N GLY A 235 -25.50 -13.36 0.13
CA GLY A 235 -24.18 -13.53 0.77
C GLY A 235 -23.02 -14.18 0.00
N SER A 236 -23.07 -15.49 -0.29
CA SER A 236 -21.92 -16.22 -0.87
C SER A 236 -22.05 -16.44 -2.39
N SER A 237 -21.49 -17.49 -2.99
CA SER A 237 -21.55 -17.70 -4.46
C SER A 237 -22.37 -18.94 -4.83
N PRO A 238 -23.18 -18.92 -5.91
CA PRO A 238 -23.84 -20.12 -6.40
C PRO A 238 -22.82 -21.18 -6.73
N SER A 239 -23.12 -22.42 -6.37
CA SER A 239 -22.31 -23.55 -6.78
C SER A 239 -22.86 -24.19 -8.05
N ILE A 240 -21.98 -24.66 -8.92
CA ILE A 240 -22.31 -25.21 -10.24
C ILE A 240 -21.77 -26.64 -10.31
N ASP A 241 -22.66 -27.60 -10.57
CA ASP A 241 -22.29 -28.97 -10.92
C ASP A 241 -22.36 -29.15 -12.43
N MET A 242 -21.19 -29.19 -13.06
CA MET A 242 -21.05 -29.29 -14.51
C MET A 242 -21.60 -30.62 -15.07
N ASN A 243 -21.50 -31.70 -14.29
CA ASN A 243 -21.89 -33.03 -14.75
C ASN A 243 -23.42 -33.15 -14.81
N ARG A 244 -24.10 -32.55 -13.83
CA ARG A 244 -25.57 -32.50 -13.78
C ARG A 244 -26.16 -31.32 -14.54
N ARG A 245 -25.32 -30.36 -14.94
CA ARG A 245 -25.75 -29.05 -15.47
C ARG A 245 -26.71 -28.33 -14.51
N HIS A 246 -26.42 -28.39 -13.21
CA HIS A 246 -27.23 -27.75 -12.17
C HIS A 246 -26.49 -26.58 -11.52
N VAL A 247 -27.23 -25.54 -11.16
CA VAL A 247 -26.80 -24.46 -10.27
C VAL A 247 -27.54 -24.56 -8.95
N TYR A 248 -26.82 -24.48 -7.85
CA TYR A 248 -27.38 -24.58 -6.51
C TYR A 248 -27.29 -23.24 -5.78
N VAL A 249 -28.38 -22.90 -5.12
CA VAL A 249 -28.53 -21.71 -4.28
C VAL A 249 -29.36 -22.06 -3.05
N ALA A 250 -29.32 -21.17 -2.05
CA ALA A 250 -30.20 -21.24 -0.91
C ALA A 250 -30.94 -19.92 -0.74
N THR A 251 -32.12 -19.97 -0.12
CA THR A 251 -33.04 -18.84 -0.03
C THR A 251 -33.31 -18.42 1.41
N GLY A 252 -33.61 -17.13 1.54
CA GLY A 252 -33.95 -16.44 2.76
C GLY A 252 -35.39 -16.69 3.23
N ASN A 253 -35.78 -16.01 4.31
CA ASN A 253 -37.12 -16.08 4.90
C ASN A 253 -38.19 -15.41 4.02
N LEU A 254 -39.46 -15.66 4.36
CA LEU A 254 -40.57 -14.86 3.84
C LEU A 254 -40.64 -13.52 4.57
N TYR A 255 -41.01 -12.46 3.84
CA TYR A 255 -41.36 -11.15 4.40
C TYR A 255 -42.87 -11.00 4.53
N THR A 256 -43.67 -11.63 3.67
CA THR A 256 -45.13 -11.71 3.84
C THR A 256 -45.64 -13.02 3.26
N ALA A 257 -46.73 -13.52 3.83
CA ALA A 257 -47.49 -14.65 3.32
C ALA A 257 -48.97 -14.26 3.21
N PRO A 258 -49.74 -14.86 2.27
CA PRO A 258 -51.19 -14.65 2.17
C PRO A 258 -51.95 -14.96 3.46
N SER A 259 -53.09 -14.29 3.66
CA SER A 259 -53.89 -14.38 4.89
C SER A 259 -54.37 -15.80 5.22
N GLU A 260 -54.66 -16.59 4.19
CA GLU A 260 -55.07 -17.99 4.27
C GLU A 260 -53.94 -18.89 4.77
N VAL A 261 -52.69 -18.59 4.37
CA VAL A 261 -51.49 -19.30 4.82
C VAL A 261 -51.19 -18.94 6.27
N GLN A 262 -51.29 -17.66 6.63
CA GLN A 262 -51.11 -17.21 8.02
C GLN A 262 -52.11 -17.89 8.96
N LYS A 263 -53.40 -17.92 8.60
CA LYS A 263 -54.44 -18.60 9.39
C LYS A 263 -54.22 -20.11 9.49
N CYS A 264 -53.78 -20.74 8.40
CA CYS A 264 -53.40 -22.15 8.40
C CYS A 264 -52.26 -22.40 9.38
N GLN A 265 -51.24 -21.56 9.36
CA GLN A 265 -50.10 -21.66 10.25
C GLN A 265 -50.47 -21.42 11.72
N GLU A 266 -51.30 -20.42 12.02
CA GLU A 266 -51.80 -20.18 13.37
C GLU A 266 -52.55 -21.39 13.93
N LYS A 267 -53.33 -22.07 13.09
CA LYS A 267 -54.00 -23.31 13.46
C LYS A 267 -53.00 -24.42 13.76
N GLN A 268 -52.00 -24.63 12.89
CA GLN A 268 -50.96 -25.64 13.07
C GLN A 268 -50.05 -25.36 14.28
N ASN A 269 -49.76 -24.09 14.58
CA ASN A 269 -48.98 -23.68 15.75
C ASN A 269 -49.73 -23.92 17.07
N ASN A 270 -51.07 -23.90 17.04
CA ASN A 270 -51.92 -24.21 18.19
C ASN A 270 -52.16 -25.72 18.40
N GLU A 271 -51.74 -26.56 17.45
CA GLU A 271 -51.80 -28.02 17.59
C GLU A 271 -50.63 -28.52 18.46
N THR A 272 -50.94 -29.29 19.51
CA THR A 272 -49.94 -29.86 20.45
C THR A 272 -49.18 -31.06 19.88
N THR A 273 -49.63 -31.61 18.75
CA THR A 273 -48.98 -32.73 18.05
C THR A 273 -48.07 -32.22 16.94
N LYS A 274 -46.79 -32.60 16.95
CA LYS A 274 -45.85 -32.24 15.88
C LYS A 274 -46.33 -32.79 14.53
N PRO A 275 -46.32 -32.00 13.44
CA PRO A 275 -46.71 -32.47 12.12
C PRO A 275 -45.85 -33.67 11.69
N THR A 276 -46.49 -34.75 11.23
CA THR A 276 -45.82 -35.94 10.69
C THR A 276 -45.63 -35.88 9.17
N HIS A 277 -46.10 -34.81 8.53
CA HIS A 277 -46.07 -34.57 7.08
C HIS A 277 -45.41 -33.21 6.80
N PRO A 278 -44.92 -32.96 5.57
CA PRO A 278 -44.47 -31.64 5.14
C PRO A 278 -45.54 -30.58 5.40
N ASP A 279 -45.11 -29.33 5.62
CA ASP A 279 -45.99 -28.21 5.96
C ASP A 279 -47.15 -28.11 4.96
N GLN A 280 -48.38 -28.30 5.45
CA GLN A 280 -49.58 -28.33 4.60
C GLN A 280 -50.04 -26.93 4.22
N CYS A 281 -49.54 -25.90 4.90
CA CYS A 281 -49.92 -24.51 4.68
C CYS A 281 -49.12 -23.86 3.54
N ILE A 282 -48.05 -24.51 3.07
CA ILE A 282 -47.12 -23.95 2.10
C ILE A 282 -47.19 -24.77 0.80
N GLY A 283 -47.42 -24.07 -0.31
CA GLY A 283 -47.45 -24.69 -1.64
C GLY A 283 -46.06 -25.18 -2.11
N PRO A 284 -46.01 -26.12 -3.07
CA PRO A 284 -44.75 -26.67 -3.57
C PRO A 284 -43.87 -25.64 -4.31
N ASP A 285 -44.46 -24.56 -4.83
CA ASP A 285 -43.76 -23.52 -5.58
C ASP A 285 -43.23 -22.37 -4.68
N ILE A 286 -43.34 -22.50 -3.36
CA ILE A 286 -42.93 -21.48 -2.39
C ILE A 286 -41.54 -21.83 -1.81
N ASN A 287 -40.47 -21.29 -2.40
CA ASN A 287 -39.11 -21.73 -2.10
C ASN A 287 -38.35 -20.77 -1.17
N PHE A 288 -38.85 -20.54 0.05
CA PHE A 288 -38.11 -19.84 1.10
C PHE A 288 -37.40 -20.84 2.02
N ASN A 289 -36.36 -20.40 2.75
CA ASN A 289 -35.55 -21.26 3.62
C ASN A 289 -35.20 -22.61 2.97
N SER A 290 -34.88 -22.56 1.68
CA SER A 290 -34.76 -23.76 0.86
C SER A 290 -33.38 -23.84 0.25
N ILE A 291 -32.90 -25.07 0.07
CA ILE A 291 -31.81 -25.37 -0.87
C ILE A 291 -32.44 -25.84 -2.17
N LEU A 292 -31.97 -25.31 -3.30
CA LEU A 292 -32.54 -25.58 -4.62
C LEU A 292 -31.46 -25.99 -5.62
N ALA A 293 -31.87 -26.80 -6.60
CA ALA A 293 -31.12 -27.05 -7.82
C ALA A 293 -31.90 -26.49 -9.02
N LEU A 294 -31.24 -25.70 -9.86
CA LEU A 294 -31.81 -25.14 -11.07
C LEU A 294 -31.03 -25.63 -12.29
N ASP A 295 -31.76 -25.97 -13.35
CA ASP A 295 -31.18 -26.31 -14.64
C ASP A 295 -30.42 -25.11 -15.23
N MET A 296 -29.17 -25.33 -15.64
CA MET A 296 -28.30 -24.27 -16.11
C MET A 296 -28.79 -23.57 -17.39
N ASP A 297 -29.56 -24.25 -18.22
CA ASP A 297 -29.95 -23.77 -19.54
C ASP A 297 -31.29 -23.05 -19.53
N SER A 298 -32.29 -23.62 -18.85
CA SER A 298 -33.66 -23.11 -18.76
C SER A 298 -33.93 -22.29 -17.51
N GLY A 299 -33.13 -22.44 -16.45
CA GLY A 299 -33.41 -21.87 -15.14
C GLY A 299 -34.57 -22.56 -14.40
N ARG A 300 -35.08 -23.69 -14.92
CA ARG A 300 -36.15 -24.45 -14.26
C ARG A 300 -35.63 -25.07 -12.97
N ILE A 301 -36.40 -24.96 -11.89
CA ILE A 301 -36.12 -25.65 -10.63
C ILE A 301 -36.28 -27.17 -10.85
N ILE A 302 -35.22 -27.93 -10.62
CA ILE A 302 -35.20 -29.40 -10.74
C ILE A 302 -35.73 -30.02 -9.45
N TRP A 303 -35.24 -29.52 -8.32
CA TRP A 303 -35.75 -29.86 -7.00
C TRP A 303 -35.52 -28.68 -6.06
N SER A 304 -36.36 -28.60 -5.03
CA SER A 304 -36.19 -27.70 -3.89
C SER A 304 -36.50 -28.45 -2.61
N ARG A 305 -35.79 -28.09 -1.54
CA ARG A 305 -36.04 -28.63 -0.21
C ARG A 305 -36.06 -27.51 0.80
N GLN A 306 -37.24 -27.25 1.35
CA GLN A 306 -37.42 -26.37 2.49
C GLN A 306 -36.90 -27.00 3.77
N LEU A 307 -36.20 -26.21 4.59
CA LEU A 307 -35.54 -26.65 5.82
C LEU A 307 -35.78 -25.62 6.93
N GLY A 308 -35.93 -26.06 8.18
CA GLY A 308 -36.13 -25.16 9.33
C GLY A 308 -37.60 -24.75 9.62
N GLY A 309 -38.55 -25.05 8.72
CA GLY A 309 -39.98 -24.82 8.94
C GLY A 309 -40.48 -23.43 8.54
N TYR A 310 -41.71 -23.09 8.96
CA TYR A 310 -42.34 -21.79 8.68
C TYR A 310 -41.63 -20.65 9.41
N ASP A 311 -41.15 -19.68 8.64
CA ASP A 311 -40.32 -18.56 9.09
C ASP A 311 -40.70 -17.32 8.26
N VAL A 312 -41.53 -16.49 8.88
CA VAL A 312 -41.87 -15.15 8.38
C VAL A 312 -41.19 -14.16 9.31
N PHE A 313 -40.18 -13.48 8.78
CA PHE A 313 -39.32 -12.61 9.56
C PHE A 313 -39.16 -11.24 8.89
N TYR A 314 -39.19 -10.20 9.73
CA TYR A 314 -38.84 -8.82 9.39
C TYR A 314 -38.10 -8.20 10.57
N PHE A 315 -37.36 -7.11 10.36
CA PHE A 315 -36.52 -6.53 11.41
C PHE A 315 -37.31 -6.10 12.66
N ALA A 316 -38.62 -5.85 12.54
CA ALA A 316 -39.50 -5.60 13.68
C ALA A 316 -39.53 -6.75 14.70
N CYS A 317 -39.33 -8.00 14.24
CA CYS A 317 -39.27 -9.21 15.06
C CYS A 317 -38.02 -9.34 15.92
N LEU A 318 -36.99 -8.51 15.68
CA LEU A 318 -35.82 -8.42 16.56
C LEU A 318 -36.16 -7.80 17.93
N ILE A 319 -37.30 -7.11 18.03
CA ILE A 319 -37.83 -6.55 19.27
C ILE A 319 -38.82 -7.56 19.88
N PRO A 320 -38.57 -8.09 21.09
CA PRO A 320 -39.48 -9.00 21.75
C PRO A 320 -40.89 -8.40 21.91
N ASN A 321 -41.94 -9.19 21.63
CA ASN A 321 -43.35 -8.81 21.78
C ASN A 321 -43.80 -7.59 20.93
N ASN A 322 -43.12 -7.32 19.81
CA ASN A 322 -43.54 -6.27 18.89
C ASN A 322 -44.88 -6.67 18.21
N PRO A 323 -45.96 -5.87 18.32
CA PRO A 323 -47.26 -6.18 17.72
C PRO A 323 -47.21 -6.22 16.18
N ASP A 324 -46.19 -5.61 15.57
CA ASP A 324 -45.98 -5.64 14.13
C ASP A 324 -45.29 -6.93 13.65
N CYS A 325 -44.83 -7.82 14.54
CA CYS A 325 -44.24 -9.12 14.20
C CYS A 325 -45.35 -10.19 14.10
N PRO A 326 -45.34 -11.07 13.09
CA PRO A 326 -46.43 -12.00 12.87
C PRO A 326 -46.43 -13.11 13.91
N THR A 327 -47.57 -13.77 14.04
CA THR A 327 -47.80 -14.91 14.92
C THR A 327 -47.10 -16.16 14.36
N GLY A 328 -45.98 -16.56 14.98
CA GLY A 328 -45.24 -17.76 14.59
C GLY A 328 -43.98 -17.99 15.43
N PRO A 329 -43.26 -19.12 15.23
CA PRO A 329 -41.90 -19.25 15.73
C PRO A 329 -41.01 -18.27 14.96
N ASN A 330 -40.91 -17.04 15.47
CA ASN A 330 -40.18 -15.91 14.85
C ASN A 330 -38.65 -16.07 14.95
N LEU A 331 -38.15 -17.25 14.60
CA LEU A 331 -36.72 -17.58 14.58
C LEU A 331 -36.16 -17.17 13.23
N ASP A 332 -35.18 -16.25 13.18
CA ASP A 332 -34.42 -15.96 11.95
C ASP A 332 -33.57 -17.18 11.58
N ALA A 333 -34.17 -18.10 10.83
CA ALA A 333 -33.64 -19.40 10.52
C ALA A 333 -33.31 -19.51 9.03
N ASP A 334 -33.15 -18.41 8.31
CA ASP A 334 -32.95 -18.46 6.89
C ASP A 334 -31.52 -18.90 6.48
N PHE A 335 -31.30 -19.10 5.17
CA PHE A 335 -29.97 -19.35 4.66
C PHE A 335 -29.28 -18.02 4.30
N GLY A 336 -28.34 -17.60 5.15
CA GLY A 336 -27.45 -16.47 4.90
C GLY A 336 -26.25 -16.79 3.99
N GLU A 337 -26.20 -17.99 3.42
CA GLU A 337 -25.14 -18.49 2.53
C GLU A 337 -25.69 -19.44 1.47
N ALA A 338 -25.06 -19.45 0.29
CA ALA A 338 -25.26 -20.44 -0.76
C ALA A 338 -24.51 -21.77 -0.47
N PRO A 339 -25.04 -22.91 -0.96
CA PRO A 339 -24.45 -24.23 -0.72
C PRO A 339 -23.09 -24.43 -1.38
N LEU A 340 -22.25 -25.26 -0.76
CA LEU A 340 -21.01 -25.79 -1.33
C LEU A 340 -21.19 -27.24 -1.79
N LEU A 341 -20.41 -27.68 -2.78
CA LEU A 341 -20.47 -29.05 -3.30
C LEU A 341 -19.39 -29.93 -2.69
N VAL A 342 -19.77 -31.11 -2.22
CA VAL A 342 -18.84 -32.12 -1.69
C VAL A 342 -19.14 -33.48 -2.30
N THR A 343 -18.09 -34.26 -2.52
CA THR A 343 -18.19 -35.68 -2.88
C THR A 343 -17.72 -36.50 -1.70
N THR A 344 -18.60 -37.33 -1.17
CA THR A 344 -18.39 -38.16 0.01
C THR A 344 -18.31 -39.64 -0.40
N PHE A 345 -17.68 -40.45 0.45
CA PHE A 345 -17.57 -41.90 0.24
C PHE A 345 -18.09 -42.58 1.51
N ALA A 346 -19.36 -42.96 1.50
CA ALA A 346 -20.00 -43.67 2.60
C ALA A 346 -20.02 -45.17 2.30
N SER A 347 -19.38 -45.98 3.14
CA SER A 347 -19.32 -47.45 2.99
C SER A 347 -18.86 -47.92 1.59
N GLY A 348 -17.89 -47.22 1.00
CA GLY A 348 -17.37 -47.51 -0.34
C GLY A 348 -18.24 -47.01 -1.50
N THR A 349 -19.43 -46.45 -1.24
CA THR A 349 -20.29 -45.86 -2.27
C THR A 349 -20.03 -44.36 -2.37
N LYS A 350 -19.73 -43.90 -3.58
CA LYS A 350 -19.61 -42.47 -3.88
C LYS A 350 -20.98 -41.81 -3.74
N ARG A 351 -21.06 -40.72 -2.97
CA ARG A 351 -22.27 -39.90 -2.83
C ARG A 351 -21.92 -38.44 -3.07
N ASP A 352 -22.74 -37.78 -3.87
CA ASP A 352 -22.55 -36.40 -4.28
C ASP A 352 -23.53 -35.53 -3.48
N VAL A 353 -23.01 -34.67 -2.60
CA VAL A 353 -23.84 -33.86 -1.68
C VAL A 353 -23.64 -32.36 -1.88
N VAL A 354 -24.67 -31.59 -1.55
CA VAL A 354 -24.60 -30.14 -1.32
C VAL A 354 -24.70 -29.89 0.17
N VAL A 355 -23.95 -28.91 0.68
CA VAL A 355 -23.98 -28.56 2.10
C VAL A 355 -24.17 -27.07 2.27
N ALA A 356 -25.07 -26.67 3.17
CA ALA A 356 -25.19 -25.29 3.62
C ALA A 356 -25.51 -25.24 5.12
N VAL A 357 -25.08 -24.18 5.79
CA VAL A 357 -25.32 -23.94 7.20
C VAL A 357 -26.34 -22.81 7.35
N GLN A 358 -27.38 -23.10 8.11
CA GLN A 358 -28.52 -22.23 8.32
C GLN A 358 -28.27 -21.29 9.51
N LYS A 359 -28.95 -20.14 9.56
CA LYS A 359 -28.89 -19.24 10.70
C LYS A 359 -29.40 -19.85 12.02
N SER A 360 -30.17 -20.94 11.94
CA SER A 360 -30.52 -21.76 13.11
C SER A 360 -29.32 -22.48 13.74
N GLY A 361 -28.17 -22.51 13.06
CA GLY A 361 -26.96 -23.24 13.46
C GLY A 361 -26.92 -24.70 12.95
N PHE A 362 -27.95 -25.13 12.23
CA PHE A 362 -27.96 -26.45 11.59
C PHE A 362 -27.16 -26.44 10.28
N ALA A 363 -26.24 -27.39 10.15
CA ALA A 363 -25.63 -27.77 8.90
C ALA A 363 -26.45 -28.89 8.24
N TRP A 364 -26.81 -28.69 6.97
CA TRP A 364 -27.63 -29.60 6.18
C TRP A 364 -26.85 -30.15 5.00
N ALA A 365 -26.83 -31.46 4.84
CA ALA A 365 -26.30 -32.10 3.63
C ALA A 365 -27.41 -32.82 2.88
N LEU A 366 -27.53 -32.52 1.59
CA LEU A 366 -28.54 -33.10 0.71
C LEU A 366 -27.90 -33.73 -0.51
N ASP A 367 -28.54 -34.79 -1.02
CA ASP A 367 -28.15 -35.44 -2.25
C ASP A 367 -28.35 -34.50 -3.46
N ARG A 368 -27.33 -34.40 -4.31
CA ARG A 368 -27.33 -33.50 -5.47
C ARG A 368 -28.39 -33.83 -6.52
N ASP A 369 -28.80 -35.09 -6.64
CA ASP A 369 -29.72 -35.52 -7.68
C ASP A 369 -31.19 -35.21 -7.35
N ASN A 370 -31.57 -35.31 -6.07
CA ASN A 370 -32.98 -35.26 -5.67
C ASN A 370 -33.29 -34.40 -4.43
N GLY A 371 -32.28 -33.79 -3.80
CA GLY A 371 -32.46 -32.96 -2.62
C GLY A 371 -33.01 -33.73 -1.41
N SER A 372 -32.76 -35.04 -1.32
CA SER A 372 -33.03 -35.84 -0.13
C SER A 372 -31.99 -35.54 0.95
N ILE A 373 -32.41 -35.51 2.21
CA ILE A 373 -31.51 -35.24 3.34
C ILE A 373 -30.61 -36.46 3.53
N VAL A 374 -29.30 -36.23 3.46
CA VAL A 374 -28.27 -37.23 3.73
C VAL A 374 -27.93 -37.23 5.21
N TRP A 375 -27.69 -36.05 5.77
CA TRP A 375 -27.54 -35.84 7.21
C TRP A 375 -27.86 -34.38 7.56
N SER A 376 -28.16 -34.15 8.84
CA SER A 376 -28.34 -32.83 9.42
C SER A 376 -27.73 -32.79 10.81
N LYS A 377 -26.99 -31.73 11.15
CA LYS A 377 -26.37 -31.60 12.46
C LYS A 377 -26.44 -30.17 12.98
N LEU A 378 -26.81 -30.02 14.25
CA LEU A 378 -26.64 -28.75 14.95
C LEU A 378 -25.15 -28.51 15.22
N ALA A 379 -24.55 -27.57 14.48
CA ALA A 379 -23.13 -27.22 14.62
C ALA A 379 -22.88 -26.32 15.84
N GLY A 380 -23.85 -25.49 16.19
CA GLY A 380 -23.83 -24.62 17.37
C GLY A 380 -25.14 -23.83 17.49
N PRO A 381 -25.28 -22.96 18.50
CA PRO A 381 -26.48 -22.16 18.69
C PRO A 381 -26.69 -21.17 17.54
N GLY A 382 -27.95 -20.90 17.23
CA GLY A 382 -28.35 -19.81 16.35
C GLY A 382 -28.32 -18.45 17.06
N GLY A 383 -29.16 -17.52 16.61
CA GLY A 383 -29.39 -16.26 17.30
C GLY A 383 -30.02 -15.20 16.40
N ALA A 384 -30.24 -14.00 16.93
CA ALA A 384 -30.86 -12.90 16.20
C ALA A 384 -30.02 -12.37 15.01
N GLU A 385 -28.70 -12.57 15.02
CA GLU A 385 -27.81 -12.32 13.87
C GLU A 385 -27.41 -13.62 13.14
N GLY A 386 -28.08 -14.74 13.46
CA GLY A 386 -27.83 -16.07 12.93
C GLY A 386 -26.75 -16.89 13.65
N GLY A 387 -26.63 -18.14 13.21
CA GLY A 387 -25.61 -19.14 13.56
C GLY A 387 -24.57 -19.22 12.45
N GLY A 388 -24.87 -19.97 11.37
CA GLY A 388 -24.07 -19.99 10.14
C GLY A 388 -24.43 -18.84 9.20
N THR A 389 -23.44 -18.06 8.77
CA THR A 389 -23.65 -16.91 7.89
C THR A 389 -22.46 -16.68 6.95
N TRP A 390 -22.74 -16.13 5.76
CA TRP A 390 -21.79 -15.62 4.77
C TRP A 390 -20.88 -16.65 4.07
N GLY A 391 -20.76 -17.90 4.53
CA GLY A 391 -20.09 -18.98 3.80
C GLY A 391 -19.28 -19.97 4.65
N ALA A 392 -19.60 -21.25 4.49
CA ALA A 392 -18.78 -22.39 4.92
C ALA A 392 -17.64 -22.72 3.93
N ALA A 393 -16.68 -23.56 4.35
CA ALA A 393 -15.60 -24.07 3.52
C ALA A 393 -15.50 -25.61 3.61
N SER A 394 -14.91 -26.26 2.60
CA SER A 394 -14.66 -27.70 2.64
C SER A 394 -13.42 -28.13 1.87
N ASP A 395 -12.59 -28.96 2.51
CA ASP A 395 -11.46 -29.65 1.89
C ASP A 395 -11.86 -30.98 1.23
N GLY A 396 -13.18 -31.26 1.17
CA GLY A 396 -13.75 -32.52 0.68
C GLY A 396 -13.88 -33.62 1.74
N ARG A 397 -13.12 -33.54 2.84
CA ARG A 397 -13.22 -34.49 3.96
C ARG A 397 -14.08 -33.93 5.09
N ARG A 398 -13.97 -32.63 5.36
CA ARG A 398 -14.71 -31.93 6.39
C ARG A 398 -15.41 -30.70 5.83
N VAL A 399 -16.46 -30.29 6.53
CA VAL A 399 -17.14 -29.01 6.34
C VAL A 399 -16.79 -28.13 7.52
N TYR A 400 -16.25 -26.95 7.25
CA TYR A 400 -15.86 -25.95 8.22
C TYR A 400 -16.87 -24.81 8.18
N THR A 401 -17.38 -24.40 9.33
CA THR A 401 -18.34 -23.29 9.43
C THR A 401 -18.05 -22.40 10.63
N ASN A 402 -18.48 -21.15 10.53
CA ASN A 402 -18.58 -20.23 11.65
C ASN A 402 -19.95 -20.35 12.33
N ILE A 403 -19.97 -20.08 13.64
CA ILE A 403 -21.17 -19.96 14.47
C ILE A 403 -21.10 -18.62 15.19
N ALA A 404 -21.98 -17.69 14.85
CA ALA A 404 -21.92 -16.34 15.41
C ALA A 404 -22.28 -16.29 16.90
N ASN A 405 -23.31 -17.04 17.34
CA ASN A 405 -23.81 -17.08 18.72
C ASN A 405 -24.14 -15.68 19.28
N SER A 406 -24.91 -14.90 18.53
CA SER A 406 -25.24 -13.50 18.84
C SER A 406 -26.02 -13.31 20.14
N ASN A 407 -26.81 -14.31 20.55
CA ASN A 407 -27.56 -14.32 21.79
C ASN A 407 -26.73 -14.71 23.02
N ARG A 408 -25.44 -15.03 22.86
CA ARG A 408 -24.53 -15.47 23.93
C ARG A 408 -25.02 -16.72 24.66
N GLU A 409 -25.66 -17.65 23.93
CA GLU A 409 -26.14 -18.91 24.50
C GLU A 409 -24.95 -19.78 24.91
N SER A 410 -25.06 -20.42 26.08
CA SER A 410 -24.04 -21.35 26.56
C SER A 410 -24.14 -22.65 25.79
N PHE A 411 -23.09 -23.03 25.06
CA PHE A 411 -23.02 -24.31 24.35
C PHE A 411 -21.67 -25.01 24.55
N THR A 412 -21.70 -26.34 24.54
CA THR A 412 -20.55 -27.19 24.83
C THR A 412 -19.69 -27.42 23.59
N LEU A 413 -18.39 -27.13 23.71
CA LEU A 413 -17.40 -27.31 22.66
C LEU A 413 -16.95 -28.77 22.57
N LYS A 414 -17.12 -29.43 21.43
CA LYS A 414 -16.63 -30.79 21.18
C LYS A 414 -15.19 -30.81 20.65
N PRO A 415 -14.38 -31.85 20.95
CA PRO A 415 -14.70 -33.00 21.79
C PRO A 415 -14.57 -32.74 23.31
N SER A 416 -14.20 -31.52 23.72
CA SER A 416 -14.12 -31.16 25.13
C SER A 416 -15.50 -31.12 25.82
N SER A 417 -15.52 -30.91 27.13
CA SER A 417 -16.75 -30.61 27.89
C SER A 417 -16.81 -29.14 28.33
N LEU A 418 -15.99 -28.27 27.72
CA LEU A 418 -15.95 -26.85 28.03
C LEU A 418 -17.15 -26.15 27.42
N ASN A 419 -17.81 -25.31 28.20
CA ASN A 419 -18.90 -24.46 27.73
C ASN A 419 -18.36 -23.09 27.33
N THR A 420 -18.94 -22.50 26.29
CA THR A 420 -18.67 -21.12 25.88
C THR A 420 -19.97 -20.38 25.59
N THR A 421 -19.95 -19.06 25.77
CA THR A 421 -21.00 -18.13 25.34
C THR A 421 -20.53 -17.23 24.19
N ALA A 422 -19.31 -17.46 23.69
CA ALA A 422 -18.77 -16.76 22.52
C ALA A 422 -19.25 -17.39 21.21
N GLY A 423 -18.96 -16.73 20.08
CA GLY A 423 -18.98 -17.39 18.78
C GLY A 423 -17.92 -18.49 18.69
N ALA A 424 -18.01 -19.34 17.67
CA ALA A 424 -17.07 -20.45 17.48
C ALA A 424 -16.89 -20.82 16.01
N TRP A 425 -15.90 -21.68 15.76
CA TRP A 425 -15.69 -22.35 14.48
C TRP A 425 -15.80 -23.85 14.67
N VAL A 426 -16.45 -24.53 13.73
CA VAL A 426 -16.84 -25.93 13.86
C VAL A 426 -16.42 -26.69 12.60
N ALA A 427 -15.85 -27.87 12.79
CA ALA A 427 -15.58 -28.81 11.71
C ALA A 427 -16.47 -30.04 11.85
N LEU A 428 -17.20 -30.35 10.78
CA LEU A 428 -18.05 -31.54 10.66
C LEU A 428 -17.42 -32.52 9.67
N ASP A 429 -17.49 -33.81 9.94
CA ASP A 429 -17.17 -34.84 8.96
C ASP A 429 -18.15 -34.76 7.79
N ALA A 430 -17.65 -34.69 6.55
CA ALA A 430 -18.51 -34.49 5.40
C ALA A 430 -19.44 -35.68 5.12
N ASN A 431 -19.05 -36.90 5.50
CA ASN A 431 -19.85 -38.11 5.23
C ASN A 431 -21.03 -38.26 6.21
N SER A 432 -20.80 -37.96 7.48
CA SER A 432 -21.73 -38.25 8.59
C SER A 432 -22.36 -37.02 9.23
N GLY A 433 -21.74 -35.84 9.07
CA GLY A 433 -22.11 -34.64 9.79
C GLY A 433 -21.68 -34.63 11.26
N GLU A 434 -20.91 -35.62 11.73
CA GLU A 434 -20.43 -35.61 13.11
C GLU A 434 -19.40 -34.50 13.35
N ILE A 435 -19.51 -33.83 14.50
CA ILE A 435 -18.60 -32.74 14.86
C ILE A 435 -17.24 -33.33 15.23
N ALA A 436 -16.25 -33.07 14.40
CA ALA A 436 -14.86 -33.48 14.65
C ALA A 436 -14.23 -32.60 15.75
N TRP A 437 -14.46 -31.29 15.68
CA TRP A 437 -14.03 -30.33 16.68
C TRP A 437 -14.83 -29.03 16.59
N SER A 438 -14.86 -28.27 17.68
CA SER A 438 -15.35 -26.91 17.75
C SER A 438 -14.44 -26.07 18.64
N THR A 439 -14.09 -24.88 18.16
CA THR A 439 -13.15 -23.97 18.80
C THR A 439 -13.83 -22.65 19.08
N ALA A 440 -13.94 -22.27 20.36
CA ALA A 440 -14.50 -20.97 20.74
C ALA A 440 -13.61 -19.84 20.24
N ASN A 441 -14.24 -18.71 19.89
CA ASN A 441 -13.55 -17.46 19.58
C ASN A 441 -12.80 -16.96 20.83
N PRO A 442 -11.45 -16.93 20.83
CA PRO A 442 -10.68 -16.54 22.00
C PRO A 442 -10.89 -15.09 22.45
N SER A 443 -11.40 -14.25 21.55
CA SER A 443 -11.73 -12.86 21.88
C SER A 443 -13.04 -12.72 22.65
N ASN A 444 -13.74 -13.82 22.93
CA ASN A 444 -15.06 -13.82 23.56
C ASN A 444 -16.07 -12.92 22.84
N GLU A 445 -16.05 -12.95 21.50
CA GLU A 445 -16.96 -12.20 20.62
C GLU A 445 -17.60 -13.14 19.59
N THR A 446 -18.50 -12.61 18.75
CA THR A 446 -19.17 -13.40 17.72
C THR A 446 -18.23 -13.75 16.55
N SER A 447 -18.60 -14.77 15.80
CA SER A 447 -17.85 -15.27 14.64
C SER A 447 -18.73 -15.24 13.39
N ASN A 448 -18.93 -14.06 12.80
CA ASN A 448 -19.80 -13.90 11.63
C ASN A 448 -19.05 -14.12 10.31
N GLY A 449 -17.75 -13.86 10.22
CA GLY A 449 -17.02 -13.95 8.96
C GLY A 449 -16.93 -15.38 8.42
N PRO A 450 -16.97 -15.57 7.08
CA PRO A 450 -16.87 -16.89 6.48
C PRO A 450 -15.46 -17.45 6.64
N VAL A 451 -15.36 -18.78 6.71
CA VAL A 451 -14.09 -19.48 6.90
C VAL A 451 -13.43 -19.83 5.56
N THR A 452 -12.12 -20.06 5.57
CA THR A 452 -11.35 -20.42 4.38
C THR A 452 -10.35 -21.49 4.73
N VAL A 453 -10.21 -22.51 3.89
CA VAL A 453 -9.29 -23.63 4.15
C VAL A 453 -8.18 -23.69 3.09
N ALA A 454 -6.96 -23.97 3.53
CA ALA A 454 -5.83 -24.22 2.66
C ALA A 454 -4.84 -25.14 3.36
N ASN A 455 -4.47 -26.24 2.68
CA ASN A 455 -3.44 -27.19 3.13
C ASN A 455 -3.46 -27.53 4.63
N GLY A 456 -4.62 -27.95 5.14
CA GLY A 456 -4.77 -28.35 6.54
C GLY A 456 -4.86 -27.21 7.55
N VAL A 457 -5.00 -25.96 7.10
CA VAL A 457 -5.20 -24.77 7.94
C VAL A 457 -6.54 -24.11 7.60
N VAL A 458 -7.32 -23.76 8.61
CA VAL A 458 -8.56 -22.98 8.50
C VAL A 458 -8.30 -21.56 8.99
N PHE A 459 -8.54 -20.58 8.12
CA PHE A 459 -8.49 -19.16 8.45
C PHE A 459 -9.88 -18.64 8.80
N ALA A 460 -9.97 -17.90 9.90
CA ALA A 460 -11.21 -17.33 10.37
C ALA A 460 -11.01 -15.97 11.05
N GLY A 461 -11.95 -15.04 10.82
CA GLY A 461 -11.94 -13.71 11.41
C GLY A 461 -12.85 -13.60 12.64
N SER A 462 -12.48 -12.71 13.56
CA SER A 462 -13.30 -12.33 14.72
C SER A 462 -13.81 -10.89 14.58
N VAL A 463 -15.02 -10.64 15.09
CA VAL A 463 -15.61 -9.28 15.12
C VAL A 463 -15.15 -8.43 16.30
N ALA A 464 -14.19 -8.90 17.10
CA ALA A 464 -13.61 -8.11 18.17
C ALA A 464 -13.01 -6.79 17.62
N SER A 465 -12.98 -5.76 18.45
CA SER A 465 -12.56 -4.40 18.03
C SER A 465 -11.12 -4.34 17.53
N ASN A 466 -10.24 -5.20 18.04
CA ASN A 466 -8.86 -5.39 17.59
C ASN A 466 -8.74 -6.32 16.37
N GLY A 467 -9.84 -6.92 15.90
CA GLY A 467 -9.92 -7.65 14.64
C GLY A 467 -8.98 -8.85 14.47
N PRO A 468 -8.91 -9.80 15.42
CA PRO A 468 -8.01 -10.93 15.29
C PRO A 468 -8.47 -11.85 14.16
N ILE A 469 -7.49 -12.31 13.39
CA ILE A 469 -7.60 -13.44 12.48
C ILE A 469 -6.90 -14.61 13.13
N TYR A 470 -7.51 -15.79 13.06
CA TYR A 470 -6.96 -17.03 13.58
C TYR A 470 -6.69 -18.01 12.45
N ALA A 471 -5.56 -18.71 12.57
CA ALA A 471 -5.28 -19.90 11.80
C ALA A 471 -5.44 -21.13 12.71
N ILE A 472 -6.27 -22.06 12.27
CA ILE A 472 -6.72 -23.20 13.06
C ILE A 472 -6.31 -24.49 12.35
N ASP A 473 -5.75 -25.45 13.07
CA ASP A 473 -5.44 -26.77 12.54
C ASP A 473 -6.75 -27.46 12.10
N ALA A 474 -6.84 -27.78 10.82
CA ALA A 474 -8.06 -28.30 10.21
C ALA A 474 -8.44 -29.71 10.74
N ARG A 475 -7.48 -30.44 11.34
CA ARG A 475 -7.68 -31.77 11.92
C ARG A 475 -8.06 -31.71 13.39
N THR A 476 -7.47 -30.83 14.18
CA THR A 476 -7.63 -30.82 15.65
C THR A 476 -8.46 -29.68 16.21
N GLY A 477 -8.61 -28.58 15.46
CA GLY A 477 -9.25 -27.36 15.97
C GLY A 477 -8.33 -26.47 16.81
N ASN A 478 -7.05 -26.82 16.95
CA ASN A 478 -6.10 -26.03 17.72
C ASN A 478 -5.73 -24.75 16.98
N ILE A 479 -5.68 -23.62 17.69
CA ILE A 479 -5.22 -22.35 17.13
C ILE A 479 -3.69 -22.41 17.02
N LEU A 480 -3.20 -22.26 15.79
CA LEU A 480 -1.77 -22.34 15.46
C LEU A 480 -1.11 -20.96 15.38
N TRP A 481 -1.89 -19.94 15.01
CA TRP A 481 -1.40 -18.59 14.81
C TRP A 481 -2.55 -17.58 14.88
N SER A 482 -2.23 -16.34 15.25
CA SER A 482 -3.19 -15.24 15.22
C SER A 482 -2.54 -13.91 14.85
N TYR A 483 -3.33 -12.99 14.30
CA TYR A 483 -2.89 -11.64 13.96
C TYR A 483 -4.01 -10.61 14.11
N ASN A 484 -3.71 -9.49 14.75
CA ASN A 484 -4.67 -8.41 14.99
C ASN A 484 -4.67 -7.42 13.82
N THR A 485 -5.81 -7.30 13.14
CA THR A 485 -6.00 -6.32 12.06
C THR A 485 -6.43 -4.94 12.58
N GLY A 486 -6.67 -4.75 13.87
CA GLY A 486 -7.04 -3.45 14.44
C GLY A 486 -8.44 -2.92 14.07
N ALA A 487 -9.28 -3.72 13.39
CA ALA A 487 -10.71 -3.47 13.22
C ALA A 487 -11.47 -4.79 12.95
N THR A 488 -12.77 -4.81 13.19
CA THR A 488 -13.63 -6.02 13.08
C THR A 488 -13.47 -6.77 11.75
N VAL A 489 -13.50 -8.10 11.75
CA VAL A 489 -13.34 -8.91 10.53
C VAL A 489 -14.64 -9.64 10.18
N TYR A 490 -15.39 -9.07 9.24
CA TYR A 490 -16.63 -9.67 8.69
C TYR A 490 -16.43 -10.32 7.32
N GLY A 491 -15.39 -9.93 6.58
CA GLY A 491 -15.06 -10.53 5.28
C GLY A 491 -14.22 -11.79 5.43
N GLY A 492 -14.32 -12.69 4.44
CA GLY A 492 -13.47 -13.88 4.39
C GLY A 492 -12.11 -13.63 3.76
N ALA A 493 -11.16 -14.51 4.05
CA ALA A 493 -9.84 -14.52 3.42
C ALA A 493 -9.87 -15.17 2.03
N SER A 494 -8.94 -14.75 1.18
CA SER A 494 -8.56 -15.46 -0.04
C SER A 494 -7.13 -15.95 0.11
N VAL A 495 -6.87 -17.19 -0.30
CA VAL A 495 -5.54 -17.79 -0.21
C VAL A 495 -4.93 -17.83 -1.61
N SER A 496 -3.75 -17.23 -1.76
CA SER A 496 -3.01 -17.27 -3.02
C SER A 496 -1.55 -16.86 -2.78
N TYR A 497 -0.63 -17.46 -3.54
CA TYR A 497 0.82 -17.20 -3.44
C TYR A 497 1.42 -17.45 -2.04
N GLY A 498 0.93 -18.43 -1.27
CA GLY A 498 1.41 -18.69 0.09
C GLY A 498 1.01 -17.61 1.10
N CYS A 499 -0.02 -16.83 0.78
CA CYS A 499 -0.48 -15.71 1.58
C CYS A 499 -2.00 -15.66 1.68
N ILE A 500 -2.49 -14.93 2.69
CA ILE A 500 -3.91 -14.58 2.82
C ILE A 500 -4.14 -13.10 2.54
N TYR A 501 -5.20 -12.83 1.77
CA TYR A 501 -5.72 -11.49 1.48
C TYR A 501 -7.05 -11.31 2.18
N ILE A 502 -7.19 -10.30 3.02
CA ILE A 502 -8.41 -10.11 3.82
C ILE A 502 -8.69 -8.63 4.10
N GLY A 503 -9.96 -8.25 3.93
CA GLY A 503 -10.47 -6.94 4.31
C GLY A 503 -10.94 -6.90 5.76
N ASN A 504 -10.92 -5.73 6.38
CA ASN A 504 -11.54 -5.53 7.70
C ASN A 504 -12.45 -4.29 7.74
N GLY A 505 -13.12 -4.15 8.88
CA GLY A 505 -14.17 -3.19 9.15
C GLY A 505 -15.55 -3.72 8.81
N TYR A 506 -16.55 -3.31 9.62
CA TYR A 506 -17.98 -3.34 9.29
C TYR A 506 -18.73 -2.55 10.37
N THR A 507 -19.05 -1.29 10.08
CA THR A 507 -19.73 -0.36 11.01
C THR A 507 -21.19 -0.11 10.58
N VAL A 508 -21.63 -0.70 9.47
CA VAL A 508 -22.87 -0.29 8.79
C VAL A 508 -23.90 -1.43 8.77
N GLY A 509 -25.14 -1.12 9.21
CA GLY A 509 -26.30 -2.01 9.13
C GLY A 509 -26.66 -2.66 10.48
N LEU A 510 -26.18 -3.88 10.74
CA LEU A 510 -26.59 -4.64 11.93
C LEU A 510 -26.04 -4.04 13.22
N ALA A 511 -24.76 -3.65 13.27
CA ALA A 511 -24.12 -3.15 14.48
C ALA A 511 -24.79 -1.87 15.05
N LYS A 512 -25.41 -1.03 14.21
CA LYS A 512 -26.20 0.13 14.67
C LYS A 512 -27.54 -0.30 15.27
N LEU A 513 -28.19 -1.31 14.69
CA LEU A 513 -29.44 -1.86 15.18
C LEU A 513 -29.22 -2.63 16.50
N THR A 514 -28.19 -3.48 16.59
CA THR A 514 -27.81 -4.15 17.84
C THR A 514 -27.29 -3.18 18.88
N ARG A 515 -26.61 -2.09 18.49
CA ARG A 515 -26.25 -1.00 19.42
C ARG A 515 -27.47 -0.22 19.92
N ALA A 516 -28.46 0.04 19.08
CA ALA A 516 -29.71 0.66 19.48
C ALA A 516 -30.51 -0.24 20.44
N ILE A 517 -30.59 -1.55 20.17
CA ILE A 517 -31.24 -2.54 21.03
C ILE A 517 -30.49 -2.69 22.37
N ARG A 518 -29.15 -2.73 22.38
CA ARG A 518 -28.34 -2.76 23.60
C ARG A 518 -28.52 -1.51 24.47
N GLN A 519 -28.73 -0.34 23.85
CA GLN A 519 -29.06 0.89 24.57
C GLN A 519 -30.46 0.83 25.20
N THR A 520 -31.43 0.19 24.56
CA THR A 520 -32.77 -0.03 25.14
C THR A 520 -32.75 -1.03 26.30
N LEU A 521 -31.82 -2.00 26.29
CA LEU A 521 -31.65 -3.03 27.32
C LEU A 521 -30.64 -2.68 28.42
N SER A 522 -30.13 -1.44 28.47
CA SER A 522 -29.18 -0.96 29.51
C SER A 522 -27.89 -1.78 29.64
N ILE A 523 -27.39 -2.37 28.54
CA ILE A 523 -26.11 -3.09 28.52
C ILE A 523 -24.99 -2.09 28.17
N PRO A 524 -23.88 -2.00 28.94
CA PRO A 524 -22.83 -1.01 28.71
C PRO A 524 -22.18 -1.19 27.34
N SER A 525 -22.20 -0.14 26.52
CA SER A 525 -21.49 -0.10 25.23
C SER A 525 -20.05 0.43 25.40
N PRO A 526 -19.04 -0.16 24.74
CA PRO A 526 -17.69 0.39 24.74
C PRO A 526 -17.63 1.73 23.97
N PRO A 527 -16.67 2.62 24.30
CA PRO A 527 -16.59 3.95 23.73
C PRO A 527 -16.33 3.95 22.22
N ALA A 528 -16.95 4.90 21.51
CA ALA A 528 -16.85 5.07 20.08
C ALA A 528 -15.51 5.71 19.68
N ASN A 529 -14.49 4.89 19.41
CA ASN A 529 -13.33 5.33 18.63
C ASN A 529 -13.68 5.27 17.14
N GLN A 530 -13.31 6.29 16.36
CA GLN A 530 -13.36 6.24 14.90
C GLN A 530 -12.36 5.17 14.42
N ILE A 531 -12.87 3.99 14.08
CA ILE A 531 -12.06 2.86 13.62
C ILE A 531 -11.79 3.04 12.13
N LEU A 532 -10.51 3.12 11.77
CA LEU A 532 -10.00 3.24 10.41
C LEU A 532 -9.88 1.84 9.77
N SER A 533 -10.75 1.51 8.81
CA SER A 533 -10.75 0.22 8.10
C SER A 533 -9.60 0.12 7.09
N SER A 534 -9.00 -1.05 6.95
CA SER A 534 -7.81 -1.31 6.11
C SER A 534 -7.82 -2.74 5.54
N PHE A 535 -7.08 -2.96 4.46
CA PHE A 535 -6.88 -4.27 3.86
C PHE A 535 -5.55 -4.87 4.32
N TYR A 536 -5.56 -6.11 4.77
CA TYR A 536 -4.41 -6.78 5.38
C TYR A 536 -3.90 -7.91 4.50
N PHE A 537 -2.57 -8.00 4.41
CA PHE A 537 -1.91 -9.04 3.66
C PHE A 537 -0.85 -9.75 4.51
N LEU A 538 -1.09 -11.02 4.78
CA LEU A 538 -0.30 -11.82 5.73
C LEU A 538 0.25 -13.04 4.99
N CYS A 539 1.56 -13.25 5.05
CA CYS A 539 2.27 -14.32 4.35
C CYS A 539 3.14 -15.11 5.31
N THR A 540 3.26 -16.43 5.15
CA THR A 540 4.38 -17.18 5.71
C THR A 540 5.66 -16.64 5.08
N GLN A 541 6.76 -16.48 5.83
CA GLN A 541 8.06 -16.05 5.29
C GLN A 541 8.32 -16.68 3.90
N ALA A 542 8.69 -15.81 2.96
CA ALA A 542 8.72 -16.02 1.52
C ALA A 542 9.46 -17.29 1.07
N PRO A 543 9.05 -17.95 -0.02
CA PRO A 543 10.01 -18.27 -1.04
C PRO A 543 10.42 -16.95 -1.70
N GLU A 544 11.68 -16.57 -1.51
CA GLU A 544 12.36 -15.81 -2.56
C GLU A 544 12.20 -16.58 -3.87
N ILE A 545 12.03 -15.86 -4.98
CA ILE A 545 11.95 -16.40 -6.36
C ILE A 545 10.54 -16.84 -6.80
N PHE A 546 9.84 -15.95 -7.52
CA PHE A 546 9.20 -16.23 -8.82
C PHE A 546 9.16 -14.93 -9.66
N PRO A 547 9.36 -14.98 -10.99
CA PRO A 547 9.51 -13.82 -11.88
C PRO A 547 8.18 -13.16 -12.20
N ASP A 548 8.20 -11.83 -12.21
CA ASP A 548 7.26 -10.97 -12.94
C ASP A 548 7.29 -11.23 -14.46
N LYS A 549 6.64 -12.28 -14.94
CA LYS A 549 6.20 -12.38 -16.33
C LYS A 549 4.95 -13.23 -16.44
N ILE A 550 3.78 -12.59 -16.51
CA ILE A 550 2.69 -12.85 -17.45
C ILE A 550 1.82 -11.59 -17.45
N LEU A 551 1.80 -10.91 -18.59
CA LEU A 551 0.83 -9.94 -19.11
C LEU A 551 1.55 -9.34 -20.33
N ASP A 552 1.49 -10.10 -21.43
CA ASP A 552 1.57 -9.64 -22.81
C ASP A 552 1.24 -10.85 -23.70
N SER A 553 -0.03 -11.00 -24.03
CA SER A 553 -0.44 -11.64 -25.27
C SER A 553 -1.77 -11.01 -25.68
N LYS A 554 -1.66 -10.09 -26.65
CA LYS A 554 -2.77 -9.52 -27.40
C LYS A 554 -3.38 -10.59 -28.32
N GLU A 555 -4.71 -10.53 -28.39
CA GLU A 555 -5.57 -10.63 -29.58
C GLU A 555 -5.10 -11.50 -30.76
N GLU A 556 -5.74 -12.67 -30.91
CA GLU A 556 -6.02 -13.23 -32.24
C GLU A 556 -7.48 -12.91 -32.61
N ASN A 557 -7.65 -12.29 -33.78
CA ASN A 557 -8.93 -12.03 -34.42
C ASN A 557 -9.23 -13.15 -35.44
N PRO A 558 -10.48 -13.59 -35.63
CA PRO A 558 -10.83 -14.70 -36.50
C PRO A 558 -11.33 -14.22 -37.88
N SER A 559 -10.95 -14.89 -38.98
CA SER A 559 -11.82 -15.23 -40.12
C SER A 559 -11.06 -15.86 -41.31
N CYS A 560 -11.81 -16.70 -42.02
CA CYS A 560 -11.44 -17.63 -43.08
C CYS A 560 -11.03 -16.98 -44.42
N LEU A 561 -10.14 -17.63 -45.19
CA LEU A 561 -10.45 -18.32 -46.46
C LEU A 561 -9.19 -18.88 -47.14
N SER A 562 -9.42 -19.93 -47.92
CA SER A 562 -8.54 -20.85 -48.65
C SER A 562 -7.42 -20.24 -49.52
N SER A 563 -6.25 -20.90 -49.60
CA SER A 563 -5.84 -21.76 -50.74
C SER A 563 -4.33 -22.09 -50.75
N ARG A 564 -4.03 -23.40 -50.79
CA ARG A 564 -3.01 -24.14 -51.58
C ARG A 564 -1.80 -23.39 -52.22
N ILE A 565 -0.60 -23.96 -51.99
CA ILE A 565 0.49 -24.32 -52.93
C ILE A 565 1.92 -23.81 -52.58
N GLU A 566 2.85 -24.79 -52.59
CA GLU A 566 4.31 -24.80 -52.82
C GLU A 566 5.36 -24.32 -51.79
N LYS A 567 6.24 -25.26 -51.42
CA LYS A 567 7.69 -25.08 -51.17
C LYS A 567 8.43 -25.16 -52.52
N PRO A 568 9.72 -24.78 -52.67
CA PRO A 568 10.60 -23.79 -52.01
C PRO A 568 11.25 -22.84 -53.10
N PRO A 569 12.28 -21.98 -52.88
CA PRO A 569 13.66 -22.35 -52.51
C PRO A 569 14.38 -21.40 -51.53
N LYS A 570 15.55 -21.85 -51.08
CA LYS A 570 16.57 -21.14 -50.30
C LYS A 570 17.05 -19.85 -50.99
N GLY A 571 17.35 -18.82 -50.20
CA GLY A 571 18.22 -17.70 -50.62
C GLY A 571 17.96 -16.40 -49.86
N GLU A 572 18.91 -16.04 -48.99
CA GLU A 572 19.29 -14.67 -48.56
C GLU A 572 18.26 -13.73 -47.89
N SER A 573 18.47 -13.41 -46.61
CA SER A 573 18.97 -12.08 -46.20
C SER A 573 18.92 -11.83 -44.67
N ALA A 574 19.96 -11.11 -44.21
CA ALA A 574 20.07 -10.31 -42.99
C ALA A 574 19.97 -11.00 -41.62
N GLY A 575 21.07 -11.67 -41.23
CA GLY A 575 21.39 -11.86 -39.82
C GLY A 575 21.97 -10.58 -39.21
N CYS A 576 21.28 -9.98 -38.24
CA CYS A 576 21.93 -9.07 -37.28
C CYS A 576 22.49 -9.91 -36.13
N ALA A 577 23.79 -10.18 -36.19
CA ALA A 577 24.56 -10.85 -35.15
C ALA A 577 24.74 -9.95 -33.92
N PHE A 578 24.15 -10.31 -32.79
CA PHE A 578 24.57 -9.87 -31.45
C PHE A 578 25.69 -10.79 -30.93
N GLN A 579 26.80 -10.86 -31.64
CA GLN A 579 28.02 -11.55 -31.19
C GLN A 579 29.26 -10.72 -31.54
N SER A 580 29.51 -9.69 -30.72
CA SER A 580 30.87 -9.22 -30.37
C SER A 580 30.78 -7.85 -29.69
N TRP A 581 30.61 -7.83 -28.37
CA TRP A 581 31.09 -6.71 -27.56
C TRP A 581 32.38 -7.19 -26.88
N LYS A 582 33.51 -6.93 -27.54
CA LYS A 582 34.84 -6.91 -26.92
C LYS A 582 35.21 -5.44 -26.77
N PHE A 583 35.51 -4.98 -25.56
CA PHE A 583 36.23 -3.72 -25.35
C PHE A 583 37.72 -3.97 -25.64
N PRO A 584 38.37 -3.22 -26.55
CA PRO A 584 39.83 -3.13 -26.58
C PRO A 584 40.30 -2.05 -25.60
N GLU A 585 41.24 -2.39 -24.74
CA GLU A 585 42.10 -1.42 -24.07
C GLU A 585 43.12 -0.87 -25.09
N LYS A 586 43.34 0.45 -25.07
CA LYS A 586 44.31 1.24 -25.83
C LYS A 586 44.03 1.46 -27.33
N MET A 587 43.69 2.70 -27.68
CA MET A 587 44.55 3.49 -28.58
C MET A 587 44.22 4.98 -28.48
N LEU A 588 45.26 5.75 -28.15
CA LEU A 588 45.44 7.16 -28.42
C LEU A 588 45.61 7.38 -29.94
N GLU A 589 45.29 8.59 -30.36
CA GLU A 589 45.66 9.27 -31.62
C GLU A 589 44.85 9.02 -32.92
N SER A 590 44.59 10.17 -33.57
CA SER A 590 44.34 10.44 -34.98
C SER A 590 42.89 10.60 -35.48
N ASN A 591 42.80 11.45 -36.50
CA ASN A 591 41.73 12.36 -36.89
C ASN A 591 40.62 11.74 -37.77
N GLU A 592 39.51 12.48 -37.79
CA GLU A 592 38.56 12.76 -38.90
C GLU A 592 37.84 11.64 -39.67
N GLU A 593 36.54 11.92 -39.89
CA GLU A 593 35.61 11.34 -40.89
C GLU A 593 35.22 9.86 -40.66
N GLU A 594 33.96 9.41 -40.68
CA GLU A 594 32.71 9.87 -41.28
C GLU A 594 31.52 9.26 -40.50
N ASN A 595 30.36 9.91 -40.60
CA ASN A 595 29.09 9.57 -39.95
C ASN A 595 28.27 8.59 -40.84
N PRO A 596 27.19 7.94 -40.34
CA PRO A 596 25.90 8.65 -40.43
C PRO A 596 24.99 8.48 -39.20
N SER A 597 24.36 9.58 -38.82
CA SER A 597 23.38 9.72 -37.73
C SER A 597 21.94 9.83 -38.26
N CYS A 598 20.99 9.31 -37.48
CA CYS A 598 19.54 9.25 -37.75
C CYS A 598 18.79 10.62 -37.76
N LEU A 599 19.42 11.72 -38.19
CA LEU A 599 18.81 13.07 -38.12
C LEU A 599 18.80 13.85 -39.45
N SER A 600 19.06 13.20 -40.58
CA SER A 600 19.14 13.87 -41.89
C SER A 600 17.83 13.95 -42.71
N TYR A 601 16.68 13.56 -42.16
CA TYR A 601 15.39 13.72 -42.86
C TYR A 601 14.46 14.63 -42.07
N MET A 602 14.13 15.79 -42.65
CA MET A 602 13.09 16.78 -42.27
C MET A 602 13.49 18.05 -41.49
N ILE A 603 14.32 18.92 -42.09
CA ILE A 603 14.04 20.38 -42.09
C ILE A 603 14.48 20.95 -43.45
N GLU A 604 13.55 21.04 -44.40
CA GLU A 604 13.69 21.93 -45.56
C GLU A 604 12.39 22.71 -45.71
N LYS A 605 12.43 23.99 -45.30
CA LYS A 605 11.65 25.16 -45.75
C LYS A 605 11.44 26.15 -44.59
N LEU A 606 12.28 27.18 -44.56
CA LEU A 606 11.92 28.62 -44.61
C LEU A 606 13.18 29.48 -44.29
N PRO A 607 13.28 30.71 -44.82
CA PRO A 607 14.52 31.22 -45.41
C PRO A 607 15.44 31.97 -44.44
N LYS A 608 16.72 32.01 -44.82
CA LYS A 608 17.80 32.84 -44.25
C LYS A 608 17.48 34.33 -44.46
N GLY A 609 17.75 35.13 -43.42
CA GLY A 609 17.84 36.59 -43.46
C GLY A 609 18.88 37.07 -42.44
N GLU A 610 20.03 37.50 -42.97
CA GLU A 610 20.89 38.65 -42.59
C GLU A 610 20.94 39.10 -41.11
N SER A 611 22.05 38.88 -40.38
CA SER A 611 23.31 39.67 -40.35
C SER A 611 23.30 40.91 -39.45
N SER A 612 24.05 40.84 -38.35
CA SER A 612 24.94 41.87 -37.77
C SER A 612 25.42 41.32 -36.41
N GLY A 613 26.67 40.89 -36.23
CA GLY A 613 27.83 41.76 -35.93
C GLY A 613 27.66 42.41 -34.55
N SER A 614 28.58 42.41 -33.59
CA SER A 614 29.96 41.94 -33.45
C SER A 614 30.37 42.30 -32.00
N ALA A 615 31.27 41.52 -31.39
CA ALA A 615 32.48 41.98 -30.69
C ALA A 615 32.81 41.23 -29.38
N PHE A 616 34.00 40.60 -29.41
CA PHE A 616 35.09 40.64 -28.42
C PHE A 616 34.82 40.15 -26.97
N GLN A 617 35.70 39.43 -26.27
CA GLN A 617 37.00 38.80 -26.52
C GLN A 617 37.26 37.85 -25.32
N SER A 618 38.09 36.84 -25.56
CA SER A 618 38.89 36.01 -24.63
C SER A 618 38.85 36.29 -23.12
N TRP A 619 38.90 35.21 -22.31
CA TRP A 619 40.03 34.89 -21.41
C TRP A 619 40.07 33.37 -21.11
N LYS A 620 41.29 32.80 -21.26
CA LYS A 620 41.70 31.41 -20.98
C LYS A 620 42.09 31.26 -19.51
N PHE A 621 42.00 30.03 -18.95
CA PHE A 621 43.07 29.27 -18.25
C PHE A 621 42.49 27.96 -17.60
N PRO A 622 43.29 26.95 -17.19
CA PRO A 622 43.52 25.73 -17.96
C PRO A 622 43.06 24.42 -17.28
N GLU A 623 43.12 23.32 -18.05
CA GLU A 623 43.14 21.93 -17.60
C GLU A 623 44.47 21.57 -16.93
N LYS A 624 44.44 20.69 -15.91
CA LYS A 624 45.33 19.52 -15.80
C LYS A 624 44.98 18.60 -14.63
N MET A 625 45.12 17.31 -14.92
CA MET A 625 45.53 16.16 -14.08
C MET A 625 44.48 15.07 -13.88
N LEU A 626 44.72 13.90 -14.50
CA LEU A 626 45.25 12.72 -13.79
C LEU A 626 45.47 11.53 -14.75
N GLU A 627 46.71 11.04 -14.80
CA GLU A 627 47.10 9.72 -15.31
C GLU A 627 48.16 9.09 -14.36
N SER A 628 48.34 7.76 -14.51
CA SER A 628 49.19 6.77 -13.78
C SER A 628 48.57 6.22 -12.47
N LYS A 629 48.27 4.92 -12.24
CA LYS A 629 48.98 3.60 -12.43
C LYS A 629 50.32 3.55 -11.69
N GLU A 630 50.77 2.50 -10.99
CA GLU A 630 50.38 1.09 -10.80
C GLU A 630 51.10 0.57 -9.53
N GLU A 631 50.57 -0.52 -8.95
CA GLU A 631 51.17 -1.61 -8.14
C GLU A 631 52.40 -1.42 -7.23
N GLU A 632 52.30 -1.88 -5.98
CA GLU A 632 52.98 -3.09 -5.48
C GLU A 632 52.52 -3.45 -4.04
N ASN A 633 52.38 -4.74 -3.77
CA ASN A 633 52.13 -5.34 -2.46
C ASN A 633 53.37 -6.23 -2.17
N PRO A 634 53.83 -6.40 -0.92
CA PRO A 634 53.53 -7.69 -0.29
C PRO A 634 53.41 -7.67 1.26
N SER A 635 52.44 -8.46 1.73
CA SER A 635 52.45 -9.42 2.85
C SER A 635 53.30 -9.25 4.13
N CYS A 636 52.60 -9.53 5.24
CA CYS A 636 52.93 -10.49 6.33
C CYS A 636 53.58 -10.03 7.66
N SER A 637 52.90 -10.47 8.73
CA SER A 637 53.38 -10.76 10.11
C SER A 637 53.61 -9.53 11.01
N SER A 638 53.37 -9.51 12.32
CA SER A 638 53.19 -10.56 13.35
C SER A 638 52.61 -9.93 14.65
N TYR A 639 51.90 -10.76 15.43
CA TYR A 639 51.90 -10.86 16.91
C TYR A 639 52.29 -9.64 17.78
N MET A 640 51.40 -9.19 18.68
CA MET A 640 51.40 -9.62 20.09
C MET A 640 50.38 -8.85 20.95
N ILE A 641 49.66 -9.64 21.74
CA ILE A 641 48.91 -9.26 22.93
C ILE A 641 49.93 -9.03 24.07
N GLU A 642 49.63 -8.12 25.00
CA GLU A 642 49.60 -8.34 26.47
C GLU A 642 50.20 -7.22 27.36
N LYS A 643 49.46 -6.95 28.44
CA LYS A 643 49.82 -6.40 29.77
C LYS A 643 49.68 -4.90 30.03
N LEU A 644 48.57 -4.57 30.71
CA LEU A 644 48.56 -3.65 31.85
C LEU A 644 48.12 -4.43 33.10
N PRO A 645 48.77 -4.27 34.27
CA PRO A 645 48.38 -4.91 35.51
C PRO A 645 47.35 -4.09 36.32
N LYS A 646 46.72 -4.83 37.23
CA LYS A 646 45.56 -4.53 38.10
C LYS A 646 45.82 -3.46 39.17
N GLY A 647 44.75 -2.78 39.56
CA GLY A 647 44.55 -2.17 40.87
C GLY A 647 43.09 -2.28 41.30
N GLU A 648 42.84 -3.02 42.39
CA GLU A 648 41.62 -3.01 43.24
C GLU A 648 41.63 -1.69 44.06
N SER A 649 40.58 -1.15 44.69
CA SER A 649 39.29 -1.63 45.19
C SER A 649 38.33 -0.45 45.46
N ASP A 650 37.08 -0.81 45.75
CA ASP A 650 36.07 -0.13 46.60
C ASP A 650 34.77 0.31 45.89
N GLY A 651 33.69 -0.33 46.34
CA GLY A 651 32.35 -0.24 45.77
C GLY A 651 31.41 0.68 46.53
N SER A 652 30.29 1.00 45.89
CA SER A 652 28.97 1.02 46.52
C SER A 652 27.88 0.96 45.45
N ASP A 653 27.03 -0.04 45.64
CA ASP A 653 25.72 -0.38 45.09
C ASP A 653 24.98 0.60 44.18
N PHE A 654 24.67 0.15 42.94
CA PHE A 654 23.33 0.30 42.37
C PHE A 654 22.97 -0.94 41.53
N GLN A 655 21.78 -1.47 41.79
CA GLN A 655 21.29 -2.78 41.35
C GLN A 655 21.19 -2.94 39.83
N SER A 656 21.53 -4.16 39.43
CA SER A 656 21.53 -4.74 38.09
C SER A 656 20.20 -4.63 37.33
N TRP A 657 20.28 -4.35 36.03
CA TRP A 657 19.50 -5.05 34.99
C TRP A 657 20.47 -5.64 33.95
N LYS A 658 20.48 -6.97 33.86
CA LYS A 658 21.34 -7.77 32.97
C LYS A 658 20.76 -7.78 31.56
N PHE A 659 21.53 -7.31 30.57
CA PHE A 659 21.32 -7.65 29.16
C PHE A 659 21.83 -9.07 28.90
N PRO A 660 21.06 -9.97 28.25
CA PRO A 660 21.61 -11.24 27.77
C PRO A 660 22.49 -11.00 26.55
N LYS A 661 23.81 -11.03 26.75
CA LYS A 661 24.79 -11.29 25.68
C LYS A 661 24.55 -12.68 25.12
N LYS A 662 24.07 -12.78 23.88
CA LYS A 662 24.23 -14.00 23.09
C LYS A 662 24.50 -13.65 21.63
N MET A 663 25.53 -14.32 21.11
CA MET A 663 25.90 -14.52 19.71
C MET A 663 26.77 -13.44 19.06
N LEU A 664 28.08 -13.63 19.14
CA LEU A 664 28.92 -13.57 17.94
C LEU A 664 29.86 -14.78 17.97
N GLU A 665 30.10 -15.34 16.79
CA GLU A 665 30.93 -16.50 16.46
C GLU A 665 30.24 -17.87 16.47
N SER A 666 29.35 -18.04 15.49
CA SER A 666 29.29 -19.27 14.70
C SER A 666 29.39 -18.90 13.22
N LYS A 667 30.42 -19.41 12.53
CA LYS A 667 30.48 -19.45 11.07
C LYS A 667 29.35 -20.37 10.60
N GLU A 668 28.17 -19.81 10.35
CA GLU A 668 27.15 -20.47 9.55
C GLU A 668 27.51 -20.28 8.08
N GLU A 669 27.57 -21.37 7.32
CA GLU A 669 27.59 -21.32 5.86
C GLU A 669 26.33 -20.57 5.39
N GLU A 670 26.50 -19.34 4.92
CA GLU A 670 25.41 -18.48 4.43
C GLU A 670 24.73 -19.15 3.22
N ASN A 671 23.53 -19.69 3.45
CA ASN A 671 22.62 -20.05 2.36
C ASN A 671 22.19 -18.75 1.65
N PRO A 672 22.32 -18.61 0.31
CA PRO A 672 22.16 -17.32 -0.35
C PRO A 672 20.71 -16.85 -0.35
N SER A 673 20.40 -15.92 0.55
CA SER A 673 19.06 -15.35 0.78
C SER A 673 18.77 -14.11 -0.07
N CYS A 674 19.18 -14.06 -1.35
CA CYS A 674 18.71 -13.14 -2.41
C CYS A 674 19.85 -12.75 -3.37
N LEU A 675 19.57 -12.82 -4.67
CA LEU A 675 20.48 -12.40 -5.75
C LEU A 675 20.95 -10.95 -5.62
N SER A 676 20.07 -10.05 -5.16
CA SER A 676 20.43 -8.63 -4.97
C SER A 676 21.51 -8.42 -3.90
N TYR A 677 21.53 -9.26 -2.87
CA TYR A 677 22.52 -9.21 -1.79
C TYR A 677 23.85 -9.83 -2.23
N MET A 678 23.82 -10.90 -3.01
CA MET A 678 25.03 -11.48 -3.61
C MET A 678 25.71 -10.47 -4.54
N ILE A 679 24.96 -9.83 -5.44
CA ILE A 679 25.50 -8.79 -6.33
C ILE A 679 26.04 -7.59 -5.52
N GLU A 680 25.44 -7.27 -4.37
CA GLU A 680 25.92 -6.22 -3.48
C GLU A 680 27.22 -6.61 -2.76
N LYS A 681 27.33 -7.85 -2.28
CA LYS A 681 28.47 -8.36 -1.52
C LYS A 681 29.67 -8.75 -2.40
N LEU A 682 29.50 -8.82 -3.72
CA LEU A 682 30.60 -9.13 -4.64
C LEU A 682 31.83 -8.26 -4.37
N PRO A 683 33.02 -8.86 -4.18
CA PRO A 683 34.27 -8.14 -4.04
C PRO A 683 34.50 -7.18 -5.23
N LYS A 684 35.26 -6.11 -4.98
CA LYS A 684 35.64 -5.17 -6.05
C LYS A 684 36.49 -5.92 -7.08
N GLY A 685 36.05 -5.93 -8.34
CA GLY A 685 36.75 -6.56 -9.47
C GLY A 685 36.10 -7.85 -9.98
N GLU A 686 35.26 -8.51 -9.18
CA GLU A 686 34.54 -9.69 -9.65
C GLU A 686 33.40 -9.33 -10.60
N SER A 687 33.22 -10.14 -11.65
CA SER A 687 32.13 -9.98 -12.62
C SER A 687 30.78 -10.27 -11.97
N VAL A 688 29.75 -9.48 -12.29
CA VAL A 688 28.36 -9.79 -11.88
C VAL A 688 27.92 -11.17 -12.40
N GLY A 689 28.54 -11.63 -13.48
CA GLY A 689 28.36 -12.99 -13.99
C GLY A 689 28.69 -14.09 -12.98
N SER A 690 29.63 -13.89 -12.04
CA SER A 690 29.95 -14.90 -11.01
C SER A 690 28.81 -15.05 -10.01
N ALA A 691 28.16 -13.96 -9.62
CA ALA A 691 26.96 -14.00 -8.77
C ALA A 691 25.78 -14.69 -9.48
N PHE A 692 25.58 -14.43 -10.77
CA PHE A 692 24.56 -15.12 -11.55
C PHE A 692 24.89 -16.61 -11.75
N GLN A 693 26.14 -16.96 -12.00
CA GLN A 693 26.59 -18.36 -12.13
C GLN A 693 26.47 -19.11 -10.81
N SER A 694 26.84 -18.50 -9.69
CA SER A 694 26.66 -19.06 -8.35
C SER A 694 25.17 -19.26 -8.05
N TRP A 695 24.32 -18.26 -8.32
CA TRP A 695 22.87 -18.38 -8.16
C TRP A 695 22.27 -19.54 -8.96
N MET A 696 22.64 -19.65 -10.24
CA MET A 696 22.21 -20.77 -11.09
C MET A 696 22.82 -22.10 -10.64
N GLY A 697 24.06 -22.10 -10.12
CA GLY A 697 24.73 -23.27 -9.57
C GLY A 697 24.08 -23.81 -8.29
N HIS A 698 23.39 -22.96 -7.53
CA HIS A 698 22.53 -23.35 -6.41
C HIS A 698 21.13 -23.82 -6.85
N GLY A 699 20.86 -23.91 -8.16
CA GLY A 699 19.58 -24.39 -8.71
C GLY A 699 18.51 -23.33 -8.87
N PHE A 700 18.83 -22.04 -8.67
CA PHE A 700 17.87 -20.95 -8.75
C PHE A 700 17.82 -20.29 -10.14
N PRO A 701 16.65 -20.24 -10.81
CA PRO A 701 16.51 -19.56 -12.09
C PRO A 701 16.56 -18.03 -11.96
N ILE A 702 17.02 -17.35 -13.01
CA ILE A 702 17.05 -15.87 -13.06
C ILE A 702 15.75 -15.35 -13.64
N HIS A 703 15.15 -14.43 -12.91
CA HIS A 703 13.77 -14.04 -13.05
C HIS A 703 13.66 -12.51 -13.15
N ARG A 704 12.67 -12.00 -13.89
CA ARG A 704 12.53 -10.54 -14.10
C ARG A 704 12.37 -9.78 -12.79
N GLY A 705 11.61 -10.33 -11.85
CA GLY A 705 11.43 -9.76 -10.50
C GLY A 705 12.75 -9.64 -9.74
N GLU A 706 13.63 -10.64 -9.81
CA GLU A 706 14.96 -10.61 -9.18
C GLU A 706 15.86 -9.51 -9.75
N ILE A 707 15.87 -9.36 -11.08
CA ILE A 707 16.60 -8.27 -11.75
C ILE A 707 16.00 -6.92 -11.37
N PHE A 708 14.68 -6.79 -11.36
CA PHE A 708 13.99 -5.57 -10.95
C PHE A 708 14.35 -5.18 -9.50
N HIS A 709 14.33 -6.14 -8.58
CA HIS A 709 14.73 -5.92 -7.18
C HIS A 709 16.21 -5.56 -7.06
N ALA A 710 17.10 -6.29 -7.73
CA ALA A 710 18.54 -6.00 -7.73
C ALA A 710 18.83 -4.60 -8.29
N ILE A 711 18.24 -4.24 -9.43
CA ILE A 711 18.41 -2.93 -10.06
C ILE A 711 17.88 -1.81 -9.17
N ASN A 712 16.69 -1.94 -8.58
CA ASN A 712 16.14 -0.91 -7.70
C ASN A 712 16.94 -0.77 -6.39
N ARG A 713 17.47 -1.88 -5.85
CA ARG A 713 18.37 -1.87 -4.71
C ARG A 713 19.70 -1.17 -5.04
N LEU A 714 20.33 -1.54 -6.16
CA LEU A 714 21.59 -0.92 -6.62
C LEU A 714 21.42 0.56 -6.93
N ARG A 715 20.27 0.95 -7.51
CA ARG A 715 19.87 2.34 -7.73
C ARG A 715 19.76 3.11 -6.42
N LYS A 716 19.12 2.54 -5.40
CA LYS A 716 19.03 3.13 -4.04
C LYS A 716 20.40 3.32 -3.40
N LEU A 717 21.30 2.36 -3.60
CA LEU A 717 22.69 2.40 -3.12
C LEU A 717 23.62 3.25 -4.00
N LYS A 718 23.11 3.86 -5.09
CA LYS A 718 23.88 4.63 -6.09
C LYS A 718 25.01 3.83 -6.76
N ARG A 719 24.91 2.50 -6.79
CA ARG A 719 25.89 1.62 -7.44
C ARG A 719 25.58 1.45 -8.93
N ASN A 720 25.57 2.56 -9.67
CA ASN A 720 25.14 2.61 -11.07
C ASN A 720 25.99 1.73 -12.01
N LYS A 721 27.30 1.57 -11.74
CA LYS A 721 28.18 0.72 -12.53
C LYS A 721 27.77 -0.76 -12.44
N ARG A 722 27.52 -1.25 -11.23
CA ARG A 722 27.01 -2.62 -11.01
C ARG A 722 25.63 -2.82 -11.62
N ALA A 723 24.76 -1.81 -11.54
CA ALA A 723 23.45 -1.88 -12.19
C ALA A 723 23.57 -1.97 -13.72
N LEU A 724 24.52 -1.26 -14.33
CA LEU A 724 24.79 -1.37 -15.76
C LEU A 724 25.31 -2.77 -16.12
N GLU A 725 26.28 -3.30 -15.37
CA GLU A 725 26.84 -4.64 -15.59
C GLU A 725 25.75 -5.73 -15.51
N VAL A 726 24.78 -5.60 -14.60
CA VAL A 726 23.59 -6.46 -14.52
C VAL A 726 22.75 -6.38 -15.81
N MET A 727 22.48 -5.18 -16.31
CA MET A 727 21.66 -4.99 -17.51
C MET A 727 22.38 -5.45 -18.78
N GLU A 728 23.69 -5.21 -18.90
CA GLU A 728 24.51 -5.70 -20.01
C GLU A 728 24.56 -7.22 -20.05
N TRP A 729 24.72 -7.85 -18.88
CA TRP A 729 24.65 -9.30 -18.74
C TRP A 729 23.27 -9.83 -19.15
N LEU A 730 22.18 -9.17 -18.72
CA LEU A 730 20.82 -9.55 -19.10
C LEU A 730 20.59 -9.53 -20.61
N ILE A 731 21.04 -8.48 -21.30
CA ILE A 731 20.87 -8.35 -22.76
C ILE A 731 21.75 -9.33 -23.52
N ARG A 732 22.93 -9.66 -22.99
CA ARG A 732 23.87 -10.60 -23.61
C ARG A 732 23.42 -12.05 -23.46
N GLU A 733 23.16 -12.49 -22.23
CA GLU A 733 22.82 -13.89 -21.94
C GLU A 733 21.34 -14.20 -22.16
N LYS A 734 20.48 -13.19 -22.19
CA LYS A 734 19.01 -13.30 -22.39
C LYS A 734 18.37 -14.43 -21.59
N PRO A 735 18.55 -14.49 -20.25
CA PRO A 735 17.91 -15.50 -19.41
C PRO A 735 16.37 -15.47 -19.52
N TYR A 736 15.83 -14.34 -19.96
CA TYR A 736 14.44 -14.17 -20.38
C TYR A 736 14.36 -13.10 -21.48
N ARG A 737 13.28 -13.10 -22.29
CA ARG A 737 13.02 -12.08 -23.33
C ARG A 737 12.94 -10.65 -22.75
N PRO A 738 13.88 -9.72 -23.04
CA PRO A 738 13.80 -8.35 -22.52
C PRO A 738 12.52 -7.64 -22.96
N LYS A 739 11.96 -6.79 -22.10
CA LYS A 739 10.81 -5.92 -22.38
C LYS A 739 11.22 -4.44 -22.29
N GLU A 740 10.28 -3.54 -22.57
CA GLU A 740 10.43 -2.08 -22.55
C GLU A 740 11.15 -1.54 -21.30
N LEU A 741 10.76 -2.01 -20.11
CA LEU A 741 11.37 -1.57 -18.84
C LEU A 741 12.86 -1.92 -18.74
N ASP A 742 13.26 -3.07 -19.29
CA ASP A 742 14.64 -3.56 -19.24
C ASP A 742 15.52 -2.68 -20.15
N TYR A 743 15.04 -2.36 -21.36
CA TYR A 743 15.71 -1.40 -22.25
C TYR A 743 15.76 0.01 -21.66
N SER A 744 14.73 0.42 -20.95
CA SER A 744 14.69 1.68 -20.22
C SER A 744 15.77 1.74 -19.12
N TYR A 745 15.94 0.67 -18.32
CA TYR A 745 17.00 0.61 -17.31
C TYR A 745 18.39 0.61 -17.93
N LEU A 746 18.58 -0.17 -18.99
CA LEU A 746 19.84 -0.17 -19.73
C LEU A 746 20.17 1.24 -20.22
N LEU A 747 19.22 1.91 -20.88
CA LEU A 747 19.40 3.28 -21.38
C LEU A 747 19.73 4.26 -20.25
N GLU A 748 19.02 4.19 -19.12
CA GLU A 748 19.27 5.04 -17.95
C GLU A 748 20.70 4.84 -17.40
N PHE A 749 21.15 3.61 -17.21
CA PHE A 749 22.47 3.35 -16.64
C PHE A 749 23.60 3.60 -17.65
N THR A 750 23.40 3.27 -18.93
CA THR A 750 24.35 3.61 -20.00
C THR A 750 24.52 5.12 -20.10
N THR A 751 23.44 5.89 -20.12
CA THR A 751 23.53 7.37 -20.15
C THR A 751 24.18 7.95 -18.90
N LYS A 752 23.94 7.36 -17.72
CA LYS A 752 24.58 7.79 -16.46
C LYS A 752 26.09 7.54 -16.45
N ILE A 753 26.54 6.38 -16.92
CA ILE A 753 27.95 5.96 -16.87
C ILE A 753 28.74 6.41 -18.10
N HIS A 754 28.26 6.08 -19.30
CA HIS A 754 28.97 6.31 -20.57
C HIS A 754 28.57 7.62 -21.29
N GLY A 755 27.58 8.35 -20.76
CA GLY A 755 27.14 9.62 -21.32
C GLY A 755 26.05 9.51 -22.37
N ILE A 756 25.55 10.67 -22.81
CA ILE A 756 24.35 10.75 -23.66
C ILE A 756 24.59 10.17 -25.05
N SER A 757 25.75 10.43 -25.66
CA SER A 757 26.09 9.93 -27.01
C SER A 757 26.01 8.41 -27.12
N GLN A 758 26.50 7.70 -26.10
CA GLN A 758 26.38 6.24 -26.05
C GLN A 758 24.92 5.80 -25.83
N GLY A 759 24.16 6.55 -25.05
CA GLY A 759 22.73 6.34 -24.88
C GLY A 759 21.93 6.53 -26.16
N GLU A 760 22.23 7.53 -26.98
CA GLU A 760 21.59 7.75 -28.28
C GLU A 760 21.90 6.63 -29.28
N ARG A 761 23.16 6.18 -29.31
CA ARG A 761 23.55 4.99 -30.10
C ARG A 761 22.77 3.76 -29.65
N LEU A 762 22.72 3.52 -28.34
CA LEU A 762 21.94 2.43 -27.78
C LEU A 762 20.45 2.55 -28.13
N PHE A 763 19.87 3.75 -28.01
CA PHE A 763 18.47 4.02 -28.35
C PHE A 763 18.15 3.63 -29.80
N CYS A 764 19.05 3.95 -30.75
CA CYS A 764 18.90 3.56 -32.14
C CYS A 764 19.00 2.05 -32.36
N CYS A 765 19.76 1.34 -31.51
CA CYS A 765 19.90 -0.12 -31.55
C CYS A 765 18.77 -0.87 -30.83
N VAL A 766 17.93 -0.18 -30.04
CA VAL A 766 16.74 -0.80 -29.43
C VAL A 766 15.71 -1.07 -30.52
N PRO A 767 15.11 -2.27 -30.58
CA PRO A 767 14.06 -2.59 -31.55
C PRO A 767 12.94 -1.53 -31.57
N SER A 768 12.46 -1.18 -32.77
CA SER A 768 11.44 -0.13 -32.94
C SER A 768 10.15 -0.41 -32.15
N GLU A 769 9.81 -1.68 -31.93
CA GLU A 769 8.70 -2.12 -31.07
C GLU A 769 8.80 -1.62 -29.62
N PHE A 770 10.01 -1.32 -29.11
CA PHE A 770 10.23 -0.84 -27.75
C PHE A 770 10.63 0.64 -27.66
N GLN A 771 10.68 1.37 -28.79
CA GLN A 771 10.91 2.82 -28.83
C GLN A 771 9.61 3.60 -28.56
N ASN A 772 8.95 3.29 -27.45
CA ASN A 772 7.67 3.87 -27.06
C ASN A 772 7.86 5.14 -26.20
N ASP A 773 6.74 5.67 -25.69
CA ASP A 773 6.70 6.86 -24.84
C ASP A 773 7.56 6.72 -23.57
N LEU A 774 7.61 5.54 -22.94
CA LEU A 774 8.46 5.29 -21.76
C LEU A 774 9.96 5.51 -22.08
N LEU A 775 10.44 4.92 -23.17
CA LEU A 775 11.86 5.00 -23.54
C LEU A 775 12.25 6.42 -23.99
N TYR A 776 11.38 7.09 -24.76
CA TYR A 776 11.58 8.49 -25.16
C TYR A 776 11.60 9.43 -23.95
N ASN A 777 10.63 9.29 -23.02
CA ASN A 777 10.59 10.10 -21.80
C ASN A 777 11.86 9.90 -20.95
N ASN A 778 12.35 8.67 -20.82
CA ASN A 778 13.58 8.39 -20.07
C ASN A 778 14.84 8.93 -20.76
N LEU A 779 14.94 8.86 -22.09
CA LEU A 779 16.03 9.51 -22.83
C LEU A 779 16.06 11.02 -22.58
N VAL A 780 14.90 11.67 -22.65
CA VAL A 780 14.75 13.11 -22.41
C VAL A 780 15.14 13.45 -20.97
N ILE A 781 14.68 12.68 -19.97
CA ILE A 781 15.07 12.87 -18.57
C ILE A 781 16.59 12.69 -18.38
N SER A 782 17.19 11.67 -18.98
CA SER A 782 18.65 11.47 -18.95
C SER A 782 19.42 12.61 -19.60
N CYS A 783 18.94 13.15 -20.72
CA CYS A 783 19.53 14.34 -21.35
C CYS A 783 19.48 15.55 -20.41
N LEU A 784 18.34 15.77 -19.76
CA LEU A 784 18.14 16.84 -18.80
C LEU A 784 19.04 16.66 -17.56
N ASP A 785 19.19 15.44 -17.05
CA ASP A 785 20.06 15.12 -15.90
C ASP A 785 21.52 15.50 -16.13
N LYS A 786 21.99 15.38 -17.37
CA LYS A 786 23.35 15.77 -17.79
C LYS A 786 23.43 17.22 -18.28
N GLY A 787 22.32 17.98 -18.23
CA GLY A 787 22.27 19.40 -18.60
C GLY A 787 22.15 19.68 -20.10
N SER A 788 21.88 18.66 -20.93
CA SER A 788 21.75 18.79 -22.40
C SER A 788 20.36 19.25 -22.81
N ILE A 789 20.04 20.52 -22.54
CA ILE A 789 18.71 21.11 -22.75
C ILE A 789 18.34 21.12 -24.24
N ARG A 790 19.25 21.51 -25.14
CA ARG A 790 18.96 21.58 -26.59
C ARG A 790 18.51 20.24 -27.16
N LEU A 791 19.25 19.19 -26.82
CA LEU A 791 18.95 17.83 -27.27
C LEU A 791 17.62 17.32 -26.69
N SER A 792 17.37 17.59 -25.40
CA SER A 792 16.09 17.24 -24.77
C SER A 792 14.88 17.90 -25.46
N LEU A 793 15.01 19.16 -25.88
CA LEU A 793 13.95 19.89 -26.59
C LEU A 793 13.73 19.35 -28.01
N ALA A 794 14.80 18.91 -28.68
CA ALA A 794 14.71 18.25 -29.99
C ALA A 794 13.93 16.93 -29.90
N TYR A 795 14.24 16.09 -28.90
CA TYR A 795 13.49 14.86 -28.65
C TYR A 795 12.05 15.11 -28.22
N MET A 796 11.78 16.13 -27.39
CA MET A 796 10.40 16.53 -27.08
C MET A 796 9.62 16.98 -28.32
N LYS A 797 10.28 17.64 -29.29
CA LYS A 797 9.66 17.98 -30.58
C LYS A 797 9.33 16.72 -31.38
N LYS A 798 10.28 15.78 -31.46
CA LYS A 798 10.08 14.49 -32.13
C LYS A 798 8.94 13.69 -31.49
N MET A 799 8.84 13.68 -30.15
CA MET A 799 7.74 13.04 -29.44
C MET A 799 6.38 13.65 -29.82
N ARG A 800 6.30 14.98 -29.97
CA ARG A 800 5.09 15.66 -30.44
C ARG A 800 4.71 15.27 -31.88
N GLU A 801 5.70 15.18 -32.77
CA GLU A 801 5.51 14.76 -34.17
C GLU A 801 5.02 13.31 -34.27
N LEU A 802 5.50 12.44 -33.37
CA LEU A 802 5.10 11.03 -33.29
C LEU A 802 3.81 10.78 -32.49
N GLY A 803 3.23 11.82 -31.87
CA GLY A 803 2.05 11.68 -31.01
C GLY A 803 2.31 10.98 -29.68
N HIS A 804 3.57 10.87 -29.23
CA HIS A 804 3.90 10.28 -27.94
C HIS A 804 3.65 11.27 -26.79
N PRO A 805 2.94 10.85 -25.72
CA PRO A 805 2.69 11.72 -24.57
C PRO A 805 3.98 12.06 -23.82
N ILE A 806 4.13 13.34 -23.48
CA ILE A 806 5.25 13.82 -22.66
C ILE A 806 4.85 13.72 -21.18
N SER A 807 5.69 13.07 -20.38
CA SER A 807 5.45 12.91 -18.95
C SER A 807 5.64 14.22 -18.17
N HIS A 808 4.81 14.43 -17.15
CA HIS A 808 5.00 15.53 -16.18
C HIS A 808 6.38 15.51 -15.50
N LEU A 809 7.05 14.34 -15.45
CA LEU A 809 8.41 14.18 -14.92
C LEU A 809 9.46 14.94 -15.75
N VAL A 810 9.29 15.00 -17.08
CA VAL A 810 10.17 15.77 -17.99
C VAL A 810 10.09 17.26 -17.66
N PHE A 811 8.88 17.79 -17.54
CA PHE A 811 8.64 19.19 -17.17
C PHE A 811 9.15 19.49 -15.76
N ASN A 812 8.94 18.59 -14.79
CA ASN A 812 9.48 18.74 -13.44
C ASN A 812 11.01 18.85 -13.46
N ARG A 813 11.68 18.06 -14.30
CA ARG A 813 13.14 18.13 -14.41
C ARG A 813 13.61 19.43 -15.06
N LEU A 814 12.93 19.91 -16.10
CA LEU A 814 13.17 21.23 -16.69
C LEU A 814 13.01 22.35 -15.64
N ILE A 815 11.94 22.33 -14.84
CA ILE A 815 11.73 23.31 -13.77
C ILE A 815 12.90 23.29 -12.77
N ILE A 816 13.35 22.10 -12.35
CA ILE A 816 14.49 21.95 -11.44
C ILE A 816 15.78 22.53 -12.05
N LEU A 817 16.08 22.28 -13.33
CA LEU A 817 17.26 22.85 -14.00
C LEU A 817 17.21 24.37 -14.10
N HIS A 818 16.01 24.92 -14.28
CA HIS A 818 15.77 26.36 -14.35
C HIS A 818 15.53 27.02 -12.99
N SER A 819 15.68 26.28 -11.88
CA SER A 819 15.44 26.79 -10.52
C SER A 819 16.44 27.85 -10.05
N SER A 820 17.62 27.94 -10.68
CA SER A 820 18.62 28.97 -10.37
C SER A 820 18.08 30.40 -10.57
N PRO A 821 18.47 31.39 -9.74
CA PRO A 821 17.91 32.75 -9.81
C PRO A 821 17.99 33.43 -11.18
N SER A 822 19.05 33.17 -11.96
CA SER A 822 19.24 33.71 -13.31
C SER A 822 18.29 33.11 -14.35
N ARG A 823 17.82 31.87 -14.13
CA ARG A 823 17.02 31.09 -15.08
C ARG A 823 15.56 30.92 -14.65
N LYS A 824 15.18 31.34 -13.43
CA LYS A 824 13.82 31.25 -12.87
C LYS A 824 12.75 31.93 -13.75
N LYS A 825 13.13 32.97 -14.52
CA LYS A 825 12.26 33.66 -15.49
C LYS A 825 11.71 32.75 -16.61
N MET A 826 12.32 31.58 -16.84
CA MET A 826 11.88 30.62 -17.85
C MET A 826 10.73 29.71 -17.36
N ILE A 827 10.55 29.56 -16.04
CA ILE A 827 9.57 28.63 -15.47
C ILE A 827 8.13 28.91 -15.89
N PRO A 828 7.64 30.16 -15.92
CA PRO A 828 6.30 30.44 -16.45
C PRO A 828 6.10 30.01 -17.90
N LYS A 829 7.15 30.12 -18.74
CA LYS A 829 7.11 29.64 -20.13
C LYS A 829 7.04 28.11 -20.18
N ILE A 830 7.78 27.41 -19.33
CA ILE A 830 7.75 25.95 -19.21
C ILE A 830 6.35 25.47 -18.77
N LEU A 831 5.74 26.13 -17.78
CA LEU A 831 4.38 25.78 -17.32
C LEU A 831 3.31 26.06 -18.38
N THR A 832 3.50 27.12 -19.19
CA THR A 832 2.61 27.42 -20.33
C THR A 832 2.75 26.34 -21.40
N GLN A 833 3.99 25.93 -21.71
CA GLN A 833 4.25 24.84 -22.65
C GLN A 833 3.68 23.51 -22.15
N MET A 834 3.81 23.21 -20.85
CA MET A 834 3.24 22.02 -20.23
C MET A 834 1.71 21.93 -20.45
N LYS A 835 1.00 23.05 -20.30
CA LYS A 835 -0.43 23.14 -20.60
C LYS A 835 -0.72 23.01 -22.10
N ALA A 836 0.09 23.62 -22.96
CA ALA A 836 -0.05 23.52 -24.42
C ALA A 836 0.12 22.07 -24.91
N ASP A 837 1.04 21.33 -24.29
CA ASP A 837 1.28 19.91 -24.55
C ASP A 837 0.24 18.99 -23.86
N LYS A 838 -0.85 19.55 -23.31
CA LYS A 838 -1.94 18.85 -22.62
C LYS A 838 -1.49 18.02 -21.40
N VAL A 839 -0.41 18.42 -20.75
CA VAL A 839 0.10 17.76 -19.54
C VAL A 839 -0.38 18.55 -18.31
N ALA A 840 -1.21 17.95 -17.48
CA ALA A 840 -1.67 18.59 -16.24
C ALA A 840 -0.54 18.65 -15.18
N PRO A 841 -0.35 19.78 -14.48
CA PRO A 841 0.57 19.86 -13.35
C PRO A 841 0.20 18.85 -12.25
N HIS A 842 1.13 17.97 -11.90
CA HIS A 842 0.94 16.97 -10.86
C HIS A 842 1.29 17.55 -9.48
N VAL A 843 0.88 16.90 -8.37
CA VAL A 843 1.26 17.32 -7.00
C VAL A 843 2.77 17.51 -6.85
N SER A 844 3.58 16.68 -7.50
CA SER A 844 5.04 16.81 -7.50
C SER A 844 5.54 18.09 -8.19
N THR A 845 4.83 18.59 -9.22
CA THR A 845 5.13 19.86 -9.89
C THR A 845 4.93 21.02 -8.93
N TYR A 846 3.78 21.06 -8.23
CA TYR A 846 3.51 22.07 -7.22
C TYR A 846 4.48 21.99 -6.05
N ASN A 847 4.80 20.80 -5.55
CA ASN A 847 5.78 20.62 -4.47
C ASN A 847 7.17 21.17 -4.83
N ILE A 848 7.62 21.04 -6.09
CA ILE A 848 8.88 21.64 -6.55
C ILE A 848 8.79 23.17 -6.50
N LEU A 849 7.72 23.75 -7.06
CA LEU A 849 7.53 25.21 -7.08
C LEU A 849 7.39 25.79 -5.67
N MET A 850 6.62 25.13 -4.80
CA MET A 850 6.48 25.46 -3.39
C MET A 850 7.83 25.40 -2.67
N LYS A 851 8.60 24.33 -2.86
CA LYS A 851 9.93 24.21 -2.25
C LYS A 851 10.89 25.31 -2.73
N MET A 852 10.77 25.74 -3.99
CA MET A 852 11.56 26.86 -4.52
C MET A 852 11.22 28.18 -3.83
N GLU A 853 9.94 28.50 -3.62
CA GLU A 853 9.56 29.73 -2.89
C GLU A 853 9.92 29.64 -1.40
N ALA A 854 9.77 28.47 -0.78
CA ALA A 854 10.17 28.23 0.61
C ALA A 854 11.68 28.45 0.81
N ASN A 855 12.52 27.99 -0.12
CA ASN A 855 13.97 28.20 -0.07
C ASN A 855 14.40 29.66 -0.34
N GLU A 856 13.52 30.48 -0.92
CA GLU A 856 13.71 31.91 -1.13
C GLU A 856 13.09 32.75 0.01
N HIS A 857 12.64 32.09 1.09
CA HIS A 857 12.00 32.72 2.25
C HIS A 857 10.78 33.57 1.86
N TYR A 858 10.03 33.15 0.83
CA TYR A 858 8.87 33.89 0.32
C TYR A 858 7.55 33.16 0.61
N ILE A 859 7.02 33.38 1.82
CA ILE A 859 5.79 32.72 2.29
C ILE A 859 4.56 33.10 1.46
N GLU A 860 4.42 34.35 1.03
CA GLU A 860 3.28 34.76 0.19
C GLU A 860 3.28 34.04 -1.17
N GLY A 861 4.45 33.93 -1.81
CA GLY A 861 4.59 33.19 -3.07
C GLY A 861 4.31 31.70 -2.91
N LEU A 862 4.78 31.11 -1.81
CA LEU A 862 4.48 29.72 -1.43
C LEU A 862 2.97 29.49 -1.31
N MET A 863 2.27 30.35 -0.57
CA MET A 863 0.82 30.23 -0.36
C MET A 863 0.02 30.51 -1.63
N LYS A 864 0.52 31.37 -2.52
CA LYS A 864 -0.06 31.56 -3.86
C LYS A 864 -0.02 30.28 -4.68
N ILE A 865 1.13 29.58 -4.71
CA ILE A 865 1.27 28.31 -5.44
C ILE A 865 0.36 27.22 -4.83
N TYR A 866 0.27 27.17 -3.51
CA TYR A 866 -0.67 26.27 -2.83
C TYR A 866 -2.14 26.58 -3.17
N GLY A 867 -2.50 27.86 -3.25
CA GLY A 867 -3.81 28.28 -3.74
C GLY A 867 -4.06 27.91 -5.21
N ASP A 868 -3.04 28.02 -6.06
CA ASP A 868 -3.11 27.59 -7.48
C ASP A 868 -3.33 26.07 -7.59
N MET A 869 -2.66 25.28 -6.73
CA MET A 869 -2.82 23.83 -6.64
C MET A 869 -4.26 23.43 -6.29
N ASN A 870 -4.85 24.07 -5.28
CA ASN A 870 -6.24 23.82 -4.88
C ASN A 870 -7.24 24.24 -5.97
N ARG A 871 -7.01 25.39 -6.63
CA ARG A 871 -7.84 25.84 -7.76
C ARG A 871 -7.78 24.92 -8.98
N ALA A 872 -6.67 24.20 -9.14
CA ALA A 872 -6.51 23.18 -10.18
C ALA A 872 -7.08 21.81 -9.78
N ASN A 873 -7.77 21.68 -8.63
CA ASN A 873 -8.28 20.42 -8.09
C ASN A 873 -7.21 19.33 -7.94
N VAL A 874 -5.98 19.72 -7.62
CA VAL A 874 -4.89 18.77 -7.32
C VAL A 874 -4.76 18.65 -5.81
N GLU A 875 -5.03 17.46 -5.26
CA GLU A 875 -5.01 17.25 -3.82
C GLU A 875 -3.59 17.36 -3.22
N PRO A 876 -3.39 18.17 -2.15
CA PRO A 876 -2.13 18.21 -1.41
C PRO A 876 -1.81 16.89 -0.73
N ASN A 877 -0.54 16.48 -0.80
CA ASN A 877 -0.05 15.29 -0.13
C ASN A 877 0.80 15.63 1.11
N GLU A 878 1.31 14.61 1.80
CA GLU A 878 2.11 14.75 3.01
C GLU A 878 3.34 15.65 2.80
N ILE A 879 3.94 15.59 1.61
CA ILE A 879 5.09 16.43 1.24
C ILE A 879 4.67 17.90 1.09
N SER A 880 3.50 18.17 0.48
CA SER A 880 2.96 19.53 0.35
C SER A 880 2.81 20.19 1.71
N TYR A 881 2.17 19.50 2.66
CA TYR A 881 1.98 20.00 4.02
C TYR A 881 3.30 20.16 4.79
N CYS A 882 4.23 19.22 4.66
CA CYS A 882 5.57 19.33 5.25
C CYS A 882 6.34 20.57 4.76
N ILE A 883 6.25 20.91 3.47
CA ILE A 883 6.91 22.11 2.92
C ILE A 883 6.31 23.37 3.54
N ILE A 884 4.99 23.46 3.62
CA ILE A 884 4.29 24.62 4.18
C ILE A 884 4.60 24.75 5.68
N ALA A 885 4.47 23.67 6.44
CA ALA A 885 4.73 23.65 7.87
C ALA A 885 6.18 24.07 8.16
N THR A 886 7.16 23.54 7.42
CA THR A 886 8.58 23.89 7.62
C THR A 886 8.83 25.37 7.32
N ALA A 887 8.26 25.89 6.23
CA ALA A 887 8.43 27.29 5.87
C ALA A 887 7.85 28.25 6.94
N HIS A 888 6.68 27.92 7.50
CA HIS A 888 6.05 28.70 8.56
C HIS A 888 6.79 28.57 9.90
N ALA A 889 7.27 27.37 10.24
CA ALA A 889 8.06 27.15 11.45
C ALA A 889 9.37 27.97 11.43
N VAL A 890 10.10 27.97 10.31
CA VAL A 890 11.31 28.80 10.14
C VAL A 890 10.98 30.30 10.17
N ALA A 891 9.79 30.69 9.72
CA ALA A 891 9.30 32.07 9.79
C ALA A 891 8.82 32.49 11.21
N ARG A 892 8.93 31.60 12.22
CA ARG A 892 8.38 31.77 13.58
C ARG A 892 6.84 31.95 13.63
N LEU A 893 6.12 31.47 12.60
CA LEU A 893 4.66 31.47 12.51
C LEU A 893 4.08 30.15 13.04
N TYR A 894 4.31 29.87 14.33
CA TYR A 894 4.07 28.56 14.91
C TYR A 894 2.60 28.10 14.93
N THR A 895 1.65 29.02 15.12
CA THR A 895 0.21 28.70 15.11
C THR A 895 -0.24 28.15 13.75
N VAL A 896 0.23 28.77 12.67
CA VAL A 896 -0.05 28.32 11.31
C VAL A 896 0.71 27.02 11.01
N ALA A 897 1.95 26.89 11.48
CA ALA A 897 2.73 25.68 11.32
C ALA A 897 2.04 24.46 11.97
N GLU A 898 1.47 24.61 13.17
CA GLU A 898 0.75 23.54 13.89
C GLU A 898 -0.42 22.96 13.07
N VAL A 899 -1.24 23.82 12.47
CA VAL A 899 -2.35 23.39 11.60
C VAL A 899 -1.86 22.50 10.45
N TYR A 900 -0.75 22.87 9.81
CA TYR A 900 -0.20 22.10 8.70
C TYR A 900 0.59 20.86 9.16
N ILE A 901 1.11 20.84 10.39
CA ILE A 901 1.69 19.64 11.00
C ILE A 901 0.60 18.59 11.24
N GLU A 902 -0.53 18.99 11.81
CA GLU A 902 -1.67 18.08 12.00
C GLU A 902 -2.20 17.54 10.67
N ALA A 903 -2.28 18.39 9.64
CA ALA A 903 -2.66 17.97 8.29
C ALA A 903 -1.64 16.99 7.69
N ALA A 904 -0.34 17.25 7.86
CA ALA A 904 0.72 16.35 7.44
C ALA A 904 0.59 14.99 8.12
N GLU A 905 0.37 14.94 9.44
CA GLU A 905 0.18 13.70 10.19
C GLU A 905 -1.04 12.89 9.76
N LYS A 906 -2.18 13.56 9.55
CA LYS A 906 -3.41 12.90 9.07
C LYS A 906 -3.25 12.31 7.67
N SER A 907 -2.35 12.88 6.86
CA SER A 907 -2.04 12.43 5.51
C SER A 907 -0.94 11.35 5.42
N VAL A 908 -0.36 10.91 6.55
CA VAL A 908 0.76 9.94 6.55
C VAL A 908 0.30 8.56 6.07
N THR A 909 0.77 8.15 4.89
CA THR A 909 0.63 6.78 4.38
C THR A 909 1.87 5.94 4.74
N GLY A 910 1.90 5.34 5.93
CA GLY A 910 2.97 4.44 6.38
C GLY A 910 4.20 5.13 6.99
N ASN A 911 5.28 4.37 7.26
CA ASN A 911 6.47 4.85 7.98
C ASN A 911 7.49 5.52 7.03
N ASN A 912 7.11 6.60 6.36
CA ASN A 912 8.04 7.34 5.52
C ASN A 912 9.10 8.07 6.39
N TRP A 913 10.33 7.56 6.42
CA TRP A 913 11.45 8.16 7.18
C TRP A 913 11.63 9.67 6.94
N SER A 914 11.41 10.15 5.71
CA SER A 914 11.62 11.57 5.40
C SER A 914 10.55 12.46 6.02
N THR A 915 9.32 11.95 6.15
CA THR A 915 8.22 12.66 6.79
C THR A 915 8.40 12.66 8.30
N LEU A 916 8.78 11.51 8.90
CA LEU A 916 9.08 11.42 10.33
C LEU A 916 10.23 12.34 10.74
N ASP A 917 11.31 12.39 9.95
CA ASP A 917 12.42 13.33 10.15
C ASP A 917 11.94 14.80 10.13
N VAL A 918 11.01 15.15 9.24
CA VAL A 918 10.44 16.51 9.19
C VAL A 918 9.54 16.78 10.39
N LEU A 919 8.75 15.81 10.84
CA LEU A 919 7.91 15.94 12.04
C LEU A 919 8.75 16.13 13.31
N LEU A 920 9.91 15.45 13.44
CA LEU A 920 10.87 15.70 14.53
C LEU A 920 11.30 17.17 14.55
N ILE A 921 11.70 17.72 13.39
CA ILE A 921 12.10 19.13 13.27
C ILE A 921 10.95 20.07 13.66
N LEU A 922 9.74 19.77 13.17
CA LEU A 922 8.55 20.61 13.35
C LEU A 922 8.06 20.63 14.80
N TYR A 923 7.96 19.48 15.46
CA TYR A 923 7.61 19.44 16.89
C TYR A 923 8.70 20.04 17.78
N GLY A 924 9.96 19.92 17.38
CA GLY A 924 11.07 20.66 18.00
C GLY A 924 10.88 22.17 17.91
N TYR A 925 10.39 22.71 16.79
CA TYR A 925 10.05 24.14 16.68
C TYR A 925 8.85 24.55 17.54
N LEU A 926 7.83 23.70 17.66
CA LEU A 926 6.63 24.00 18.45
C LEU A 926 6.83 23.85 19.97
N GLY A 927 7.92 23.23 20.43
CA GLY A 927 8.11 22.94 21.85
C GLY A 927 7.23 21.82 22.40
N LYS A 928 6.65 20.99 21.52
CA LYS A 928 5.67 19.94 21.86
C LYS A 928 6.38 18.65 22.26
N ARG A 929 6.72 18.55 23.55
CA ARG A 929 7.53 17.44 24.10
C ARG A 929 6.93 16.06 23.87
N LYS A 930 5.65 15.86 24.22
CA LYS A 930 5.00 14.53 24.18
C LYS A 930 4.94 13.99 22.75
N GLU A 931 4.65 14.88 21.82
CA GLU A 931 4.54 14.60 20.40
C GLU A 931 5.92 14.29 19.80
N LEU A 932 6.95 15.04 20.20
CA LEU A 932 8.34 14.77 19.81
C LEU A 932 8.82 13.38 20.31
N GLU A 933 8.56 13.06 21.59
CA GLU A 933 8.88 11.75 22.19
C GLU A 933 8.16 10.61 21.47
N ARG A 934 6.87 10.80 21.13
CA ARG A 934 6.09 9.82 20.37
C ARG A 934 6.69 9.57 18.99
N ILE A 935 7.04 10.63 18.24
CA ILE A 935 7.62 10.47 16.90
C ILE A 935 9.01 9.83 16.98
N TRP A 936 9.84 10.21 17.97
CA TRP A 936 11.13 9.56 18.17
C TRP A 936 10.99 8.08 18.52
N GLY A 937 10.04 7.70 19.37
CA GLY A 937 9.74 6.31 19.67
C GLY A 937 9.40 5.50 18.40
N ILE A 938 8.57 6.05 17.51
CA ILE A 938 8.25 5.42 16.22
C ILE A 938 9.50 5.26 15.35
N VAL A 939 10.38 6.28 15.30
CA VAL A 939 11.61 6.22 14.51
C VAL A 939 12.59 5.19 15.09
N HIS A 940 12.68 5.10 16.41
CA HIS A 940 13.58 4.20 17.13
C HIS A 940 13.15 2.72 17.01
N GLU A 941 11.84 2.45 16.90
CA GLU A 941 11.31 1.10 16.65
C GLU A 941 11.55 0.60 15.20
N LEU A 942 12.09 1.43 14.30
CA LEU A 942 12.37 1.00 12.93
C LEU A 942 13.59 0.07 12.87
N PRO A 943 13.61 -0.95 11.98
CA PRO A 943 14.70 -1.92 11.87
C PRO A 943 16.09 -1.31 11.62
N HIS A 944 16.13 -0.10 11.07
CA HIS A 944 17.35 0.66 10.87
C HIS A 944 17.06 2.17 10.99
N VAL A 945 17.64 2.79 12.02
CA VAL A 945 17.60 4.24 12.21
C VAL A 945 18.73 4.87 11.39
N ARG A 946 18.38 5.87 10.57
CA ARG A 946 19.39 6.56 9.73
C ARG A 946 20.20 7.53 10.60
N SER A 947 21.48 7.70 10.29
CA SER A 947 22.31 8.72 10.97
C SER A 947 21.70 10.12 10.93
N LYS A 948 20.99 10.47 9.85
CA LYS A 948 20.27 11.75 9.75
C LYS A 948 19.15 11.88 10.78
N SER A 949 18.44 10.79 11.07
CA SER A 949 17.34 10.80 12.02
C SER A 949 17.83 11.05 13.45
N TYR A 950 18.98 10.46 13.83
CA TYR A 950 19.65 10.77 15.11
C TYR A 950 20.03 12.26 15.21
N ILE A 951 20.68 12.80 14.18
CA ILE A 951 21.08 14.22 14.13
C ILE A 951 19.89 15.15 14.38
N LEU A 952 18.78 14.91 13.66
CA LEU A 952 17.58 15.73 13.78
C LEU A 952 16.87 15.59 15.12
N ALA A 953 16.88 14.40 15.73
CA ALA A 953 16.32 14.16 17.04
C ALA A 953 17.12 14.89 18.13
N ILE A 954 18.46 14.78 18.12
CA ILE A 954 19.35 15.49 19.06
C ILE A 954 19.09 17.00 18.99
N GLU A 955 19.04 17.57 17.78
CA GLU A 955 18.75 18.99 17.58
C GLU A 955 17.35 19.38 18.08
N ALA A 956 16.33 18.55 17.82
CA ALA A 956 14.95 18.83 18.24
C ALA A 956 14.78 18.75 19.76
N PHE A 957 15.31 17.72 20.42
CA PHE A 957 15.28 17.58 21.88
C PHE A 957 16.10 18.67 22.58
N GLY A 958 17.27 19.01 22.01
CA GLY A 958 18.06 20.15 22.47
C GLY A 958 17.29 21.47 22.35
N ARG A 959 16.57 21.70 21.24
CA ARG A 959 15.79 22.94 21.05
C ARG A 959 14.70 23.13 22.11
N ILE A 960 14.09 22.05 22.61
CA ILE A 960 13.07 22.09 23.68
C ILE A 960 13.66 22.06 25.09
N GLY A 961 15.00 22.07 25.23
CA GLY A 961 15.72 22.06 26.50
C GLY A 961 15.86 20.68 27.17
N GLN A 962 15.53 19.58 26.47
CA GLN A 962 15.65 18.22 26.98
C GLN A 962 17.08 17.69 26.77
N LEU A 963 18.03 18.26 27.51
CA LEU A 963 19.45 17.95 27.41
C LEU A 963 19.77 16.48 27.66
N SER A 964 19.16 15.88 28.69
CA SER A 964 19.40 14.47 29.05
C SER A 964 19.04 13.50 27.91
N GLN A 965 17.88 13.69 27.29
CA GLN A 965 17.45 12.89 26.15
C GLN A 965 18.36 13.09 24.94
N ALA A 966 18.79 14.33 24.66
CA ALA A 966 19.73 14.61 23.58
C ALA A 966 21.09 13.93 23.79
N GLU A 967 21.60 13.90 25.02
CA GLU A 967 22.84 13.21 25.39
C GLU A 967 22.70 11.68 25.28
N GLU A 968 21.58 11.12 25.70
CA GLU A 968 21.29 9.68 25.57
C GLU A 968 21.30 9.23 24.11
N ILE A 969 20.60 9.98 23.24
CA ILE A 969 20.54 9.73 21.79
C ILE A 969 21.93 9.88 21.14
N TRP A 970 22.73 10.85 21.60
CA TRP A 970 24.12 11.02 21.15
C TRP A 970 24.99 9.82 21.52
N LEU A 971 24.91 9.34 22.76
CA LEU A 971 25.66 8.18 23.22
C LEU A 971 25.28 6.91 22.45
N GLU A 972 23.99 6.73 22.17
CA GLU A 972 23.49 5.66 21.30
C GLU A 972 24.14 5.75 19.91
N MET A 973 24.08 6.92 19.25
CA MET A 973 24.70 7.13 17.94
C MET A 973 26.22 6.88 17.96
N LYS A 974 26.90 7.28 19.02
CA LYS A 974 28.35 7.08 19.22
C LYS A 974 28.69 5.59 19.39
N SER A 975 27.86 4.83 20.11
CA SER A 975 28.06 3.39 20.35
C SER A 975 28.05 2.54 19.08
N LEU A 976 27.37 3.01 18.03
CA LEU A 976 27.30 2.36 16.73
C LEU A 976 28.61 2.47 15.91
N LYS A 977 29.63 3.20 16.40
CA LYS A 977 30.95 3.42 15.77
C LYS A 977 30.89 3.99 14.34
N VAL A 978 29.87 4.80 14.01
CA VAL A 978 29.70 5.44 12.70
C VAL A 978 29.80 6.97 12.80
N LEU A 979 30.84 7.51 13.46
CA LEU A 979 31.16 8.94 13.40
C LEU A 979 32.12 9.18 12.23
N LYS A 980 31.61 9.72 11.13
CA LYS A 980 32.36 9.89 9.86
C LYS A 980 32.26 11.30 9.28
N SER A 981 31.52 12.21 9.94
CA SER A 981 31.23 13.52 9.37
C SER A 981 31.12 14.61 10.43
N SER A 982 31.56 15.82 10.07
CA SER A 982 31.45 17.02 10.90
C SER A 982 29.99 17.38 11.25
N GLU A 983 29.01 16.98 10.42
CA GLU A 983 27.58 17.21 10.68
C GLU A 983 27.09 16.46 11.94
N GLN A 984 27.64 15.27 12.20
CA GLN A 984 27.29 14.47 13.38
C GLN A 984 27.78 15.14 14.67
N PHE A 985 29.02 15.63 14.71
CA PHE A 985 29.54 16.34 15.88
C PHE A 985 28.85 17.70 16.08
N ASN A 986 28.61 18.42 14.98
CA ASN A 986 27.98 19.73 15.04
C ASN A 986 26.58 19.68 15.66
N CYS A 987 25.83 18.58 15.52
CA CYS A 987 24.47 18.51 16.07
C CYS A 987 24.46 18.66 17.60
N ILE A 988 25.32 17.93 18.32
CA ILE A 988 25.41 17.98 19.78
C ILE A 988 26.21 19.20 20.27
N ILE A 989 27.26 19.62 19.55
CA ILE A 989 27.97 20.88 19.82
C ILE A 989 27.01 22.06 19.76
N SER A 990 26.11 22.08 18.78
CA SER A 990 25.09 23.13 18.66
C SER A 990 24.17 23.20 19.88
N VAL A 991 23.80 22.04 20.44
CA VAL A 991 22.92 21.94 21.61
C VAL A 991 23.62 22.47 22.86
N TYR A 992 24.86 22.05 23.12
CA TYR A 992 25.64 22.54 24.25
C TYR A 992 25.91 24.04 24.17
N CYS A 993 26.35 24.55 23.02
CA CYS A 993 26.57 25.98 22.81
C CYS A 993 25.28 26.80 22.98
N LYS A 994 24.13 26.32 22.49
CA LYS A 994 22.83 26.99 22.70
C LYS A 994 22.41 27.05 24.16
N HIS A 995 22.88 26.14 25.00
CA HIS A 995 22.62 26.16 26.45
C HIS A 995 23.76 26.74 27.29
N GLY A 996 24.80 27.29 26.67
CA GLY A 996 25.94 27.91 27.37
C GLY A 996 26.91 26.91 28.00
N LEU A 997 26.81 25.62 27.68
CA LEU A 997 27.67 24.55 28.20
C LEU A 997 28.97 24.47 27.37
N ILE A 998 29.78 25.52 27.42
CA ILE A 998 30.96 25.66 26.56
C ILE A 998 32.06 24.63 26.85
N ASP A 999 32.20 24.18 28.10
CA ASP A 999 33.21 23.19 28.49
C ASP A 999 32.97 21.86 27.78
N LYS A 1000 31.74 21.33 27.87
CA LYS A 1000 31.31 20.12 27.15
C LYS A 1000 31.40 20.26 25.63
N ALA A 1001 31.09 21.44 25.09
CA ALA A 1001 31.23 21.70 23.66
C ALA A 1001 32.69 21.68 23.19
N SER A 1002 33.61 22.17 24.03
CA SER A 1002 35.05 22.18 23.75
C SER A 1002 35.65 20.79 23.81
N GLU A 1003 35.23 19.95 24.77
CA GLU A 1003 35.60 18.54 24.83
C GLU A 1003 35.20 17.78 23.55
N LEU A 1004 33.96 17.98 23.08
CA LEU A 1004 33.48 17.37 21.83
C LEU A 1004 34.19 17.92 20.59
N PHE A 1005 34.60 19.18 20.60
CA PHE A 1005 35.40 19.77 19.53
C PHE A 1005 36.78 19.10 19.43
N MET A 1006 37.47 18.89 20.56
CA MET A 1006 38.74 18.16 20.58
C MET A 1006 38.55 16.69 20.14
N GLU A 1007 37.46 16.05 20.59
CA GLU A 1007 37.14 14.69 20.14
C GLU A 1007 36.88 14.61 18.63
N MET A 1008 36.24 15.63 18.05
CA MET A 1008 36.00 15.73 16.61
C MET A 1008 37.32 15.76 15.81
N GLU A 1009 38.30 16.54 16.26
CA GLU A 1009 39.62 16.61 15.65
C GLU A 1009 40.40 15.29 15.81
N MET A 1010 40.34 14.66 16.98
CA MET A 1010 40.97 13.35 17.23
C MET A 1010 40.41 12.24 16.33
N ASN A 1011 39.13 12.31 15.96
CA ASN A 1011 38.49 11.38 15.02
C ASN A 1011 38.74 11.73 13.54
N GLY A 1012 39.59 12.72 13.25
CA GLY A 1012 39.93 13.13 11.88
C GLY A 1012 38.79 13.84 11.15
N CYS A 1013 37.80 14.38 11.87
CA CYS A 1013 36.71 15.16 11.28
C CYS A 1013 37.07 16.65 11.31
N GLU A 1014 37.24 17.29 10.15
CA GLU A 1014 37.64 18.70 10.09
C GLU A 1014 36.49 19.64 10.50
N PRO A 1015 36.74 20.60 11.42
CA PRO A 1015 35.81 21.67 11.74
C PRO A 1015 35.45 22.51 10.53
N ASN A 1016 34.19 22.95 10.46
CA ASN A 1016 33.72 23.81 9.37
C ASN A 1016 33.18 25.15 9.89
N ALA A 1017 32.78 26.04 8.98
CA ALA A 1017 32.26 27.35 9.34
C ALA A 1017 31.00 27.31 10.26
N ILE A 1018 30.23 26.21 10.24
CA ILE A 1018 29.09 26.02 11.17
C ILE A 1018 29.60 25.68 12.58
N THR A 1019 30.65 24.85 12.69
CA THR A 1019 31.29 24.48 13.96
C THR A 1019 31.77 25.71 14.72
N TYR A 1020 32.58 26.55 14.08
CA TYR A 1020 33.10 27.79 14.70
C TYR A 1020 31.99 28.77 15.08
N ARG A 1021 30.90 28.84 14.31
CA ARG A 1021 29.74 29.68 14.66
C ARG A 1021 29.00 29.18 15.89
N HIS A 1022 28.83 27.87 16.03
CA HIS A 1022 28.23 27.31 17.26
C HIS A 1022 29.11 27.60 18.47
N LEU A 1023 30.43 27.37 18.37
CA LEU A 1023 31.37 27.67 19.46
C LEU A 1023 31.33 29.16 19.84
N ALA A 1024 31.33 30.07 18.86
CA ALA A 1024 31.20 31.50 19.13
C ALA A 1024 29.90 31.87 19.84
N LEU A 1025 28.77 31.26 19.46
CA LEU A 1025 27.50 31.42 20.18
C LEU A 1025 27.62 30.92 21.63
N GLY A 1026 28.27 29.79 21.86
CA GLY A 1026 28.54 29.25 23.19
C GLY A 1026 29.37 30.21 24.04
N CYS A 1027 30.48 30.75 23.50
CA CYS A 1027 31.29 31.76 24.17
C CYS A 1027 30.48 33.01 24.53
N LEU A 1028 29.63 33.49 23.62
CA LEU A 1028 28.77 34.65 23.89
C LEU A 1028 27.77 34.40 25.03
N LYS A 1029 27.21 33.19 25.12
CA LYS A 1029 26.31 32.78 26.22
C LYS A 1029 27.04 32.60 27.55
N ALA A 1030 28.33 32.27 27.51
CA ALA A 1030 29.22 32.25 28.68
C ALA A 1030 29.84 33.63 28.99
N GLU A 1031 29.37 34.71 28.35
CA GLU A 1031 29.84 36.09 28.50
C GLU A 1031 31.30 36.37 28.04
N LEU A 1032 31.93 35.42 27.33
CA LEU A 1032 33.29 35.50 26.78
C LEU A 1032 33.29 36.16 25.38
N VAL A 1033 33.07 37.48 25.33
CA VAL A 1033 32.89 38.21 24.06
C VAL A 1033 34.16 38.27 23.20
N GLY A 1034 35.33 38.43 23.82
CA GLY A 1034 36.60 38.54 23.10
C GLY A 1034 36.97 37.24 22.38
N GLU A 1035 36.79 36.12 23.07
CA GLU A 1035 37.01 34.76 22.56
C GLU A 1035 35.99 34.43 21.46
N ALA A 1036 34.74 34.86 21.60
CA ALA A 1036 33.72 34.66 20.59
C ALA A 1036 34.07 35.34 19.25
N LEU A 1037 34.55 36.60 19.29
CA LEU A 1037 34.95 37.32 18.08
C LEU A 1037 36.16 36.67 17.40
N LYS A 1038 37.17 36.25 18.18
CA LYS A 1038 38.31 35.49 17.65
C LYS A 1038 37.87 34.17 16.98
N THR A 1039 36.93 33.46 17.60
CA THR A 1039 36.39 32.19 17.07
C THR A 1039 35.61 32.42 15.77
N LEU A 1040 34.89 33.54 15.65
CA LEU A 1040 34.22 33.93 14.41
C LEU A 1040 35.21 34.24 13.29
N ASP A 1041 36.29 34.96 13.60
CA ASP A 1041 37.32 35.30 12.62
C ASP A 1041 38.00 34.02 12.07
N LEU A 1042 38.31 33.04 12.92
CA LEU A 1042 38.80 31.71 12.49
C LEU A 1042 37.85 31.00 11.52
N GLY A 1043 36.53 31.16 11.71
CA GLY A 1043 35.51 30.58 10.83
C GLY A 1043 35.29 31.35 9.52
N MET A 1044 35.69 32.62 9.44
CA MET A 1044 35.51 33.48 8.26
C MET A 1044 36.53 33.19 7.16
N ASP A 1045 37.71 32.70 7.53
CA ASP A 1045 38.77 32.29 6.59
C ASP A 1045 38.43 31.00 5.82
N LEU A 1046 37.35 30.31 6.18
CA LEU A 1046 36.88 29.09 5.51
C LEU A 1046 35.94 29.40 4.32
N ILE A 1047 36.16 28.70 3.19
CA ILE A 1047 35.31 28.84 1.99
C ILE A 1047 33.88 28.37 2.30
N THR A 1048 32.96 29.31 2.45
CA THR A 1048 31.54 29.02 2.72
C THR A 1048 30.72 28.96 1.44
N THR A 1049 30.17 27.79 1.14
CA THR A 1049 29.27 27.61 -0.01
C THR A 1049 27.94 28.34 0.20
N LYS A 1050 27.28 28.75 -0.88
CA LYS A 1050 25.94 29.34 -0.84
C LYS A 1050 24.93 28.42 -0.13
N ARG A 1051 25.10 27.10 -0.25
CA ARG A 1051 24.25 26.10 0.40
C ARG A 1051 24.32 26.17 1.92
N VAL A 1052 25.52 26.38 2.46
CA VAL A 1052 25.75 26.52 3.91
C VAL A 1052 25.14 27.83 4.42
N ARG A 1053 25.33 28.95 3.72
CA ARG A 1053 24.75 30.25 4.11
C ARG A 1053 23.22 30.25 4.09
N ASN A 1054 22.61 29.50 3.18
CA ASN A 1054 21.16 29.33 3.07
C ASN A 1054 20.62 28.17 3.94
N SER A 1055 21.43 27.61 4.84
CA SER A 1055 21.00 26.53 5.73
C SER A 1055 20.33 27.08 6.99
N THR A 1056 19.38 26.33 7.55
CA THR A 1056 18.69 26.69 8.79
C THR A 1056 19.62 26.85 10.00
N PRO A 1057 20.64 25.99 10.22
CA PRO A 1057 21.61 26.18 11.31
C PRO A 1057 22.37 27.51 11.20
N TRP A 1058 22.70 27.93 9.97
CA TRP A 1058 23.35 29.22 9.73
C TRP A 1058 22.45 30.39 10.14
N LEU A 1059 21.17 30.36 9.76
CA LEU A 1059 20.19 31.36 10.18
C LEU A 1059 20.07 31.40 11.70
N GLU A 1060 19.75 30.27 12.33
CA GLU A 1060 19.44 30.23 13.77
C GLU A 1060 20.63 30.72 14.60
N THR A 1061 21.83 30.24 14.30
CA THR A 1061 23.03 30.59 15.06
C THR A 1061 23.40 32.05 14.87
N THR A 1062 23.37 32.55 13.62
CA THR A 1062 23.69 33.94 13.32
C THR A 1062 22.67 34.88 13.97
N LEU A 1063 21.38 34.54 13.92
CA LEU A 1063 20.33 35.32 14.57
C LEU A 1063 20.48 35.34 16.09
N SER A 1064 20.78 34.21 16.73
CA SER A 1064 21.01 34.18 18.17
C SER A 1064 22.23 35.00 18.59
N ILE A 1065 23.30 35.01 17.80
CA ILE A 1065 24.46 35.89 18.00
C ILE A 1065 24.02 37.37 17.90
N VAL A 1066 23.23 37.71 16.89
CA VAL A 1066 22.69 39.07 16.69
C VAL A 1066 21.78 39.49 17.85
N GLU A 1067 20.92 38.59 18.33
CA GLU A 1067 20.04 38.83 19.49
C GLU A 1067 20.87 39.16 20.75
N ILE A 1068 21.95 38.43 21.03
CA ILE A 1068 22.85 38.70 22.17
C ILE A 1068 23.56 40.06 22.03
N PHE A 1069 24.07 40.40 20.85
CA PHE A 1069 24.70 41.71 20.63
C PHE A 1069 23.67 42.87 20.69
N ALA A 1070 22.45 42.63 20.20
CA ALA A 1070 21.35 43.59 20.29
C ALA A 1070 20.97 43.85 21.76
N GLU A 1071 20.96 42.82 22.60
CA GLU A 1071 20.79 42.95 24.06
C GLU A 1071 21.94 43.71 24.73
N LYS A 1072 23.15 43.73 24.16
CA LYS A 1072 24.26 44.54 24.65
C LYS A 1072 24.27 45.97 24.10
N GLY A 1073 23.39 46.28 23.13
CA GLY A 1073 23.38 47.57 22.44
C GLY A 1073 24.55 47.75 21.46
N ASP A 1074 25.22 46.67 21.06
CA ASP A 1074 26.37 46.71 20.14
C ASP A 1074 25.90 46.77 18.68
N VAL A 1075 25.60 47.98 18.22
CA VAL A 1075 25.06 48.22 16.87
C VAL A 1075 26.07 47.84 15.78
N LEU A 1076 27.38 47.96 16.04
CA LEU A 1076 28.42 47.72 15.04
C LEU A 1076 28.44 46.23 14.63
N ASN A 1077 28.50 45.34 15.62
CA ASN A 1077 28.50 43.90 15.36
C ASN A 1077 27.13 43.43 14.84
N VAL A 1078 26.03 43.99 15.34
CA VAL A 1078 24.68 43.69 14.83
C VAL A 1078 24.56 44.02 13.34
N GLU A 1079 25.02 45.19 12.88
CA GLU A 1079 24.99 45.57 11.46
C GLU A 1079 25.88 44.66 10.60
N LYS A 1080 27.07 44.30 11.08
CA LYS A 1080 27.97 43.35 10.40
C LYS A 1080 27.27 42.02 10.11
N PHE A 1081 26.64 41.41 11.13
CA PHE A 1081 25.90 40.15 10.95
C PHE A 1081 24.59 40.34 10.17
N PHE A 1082 23.96 41.50 10.25
CA PHE A 1082 22.76 41.82 9.49
C PHE A 1082 23.04 41.84 7.97
N GLU A 1083 24.20 42.33 7.54
CA GLU A 1083 24.63 42.26 6.14
C GLU A 1083 24.78 40.81 5.64
N GLU A 1084 25.26 39.89 6.48
CA GLU A 1084 25.32 38.47 6.14
C GLU A 1084 23.92 37.87 5.95
N LEU A 1085 22.98 38.18 6.86
CA LEU A 1085 21.58 37.77 6.75
C LEU A 1085 20.92 38.37 5.50
N THR A 1086 21.30 39.58 5.11
CA THR A 1086 20.85 40.26 3.88
C THR A 1086 21.33 39.52 2.64
N LYS A 1087 22.61 39.12 2.59
CA LYS A 1087 23.18 38.33 1.47
C LYS A 1087 22.49 36.97 1.31
N ALA A 1088 22.00 36.37 2.40
CA ALA A 1088 21.26 35.12 2.40
C ALA A 1088 19.72 35.30 2.23
N ARG A 1089 19.22 36.54 2.11
CA ARG A 1089 17.79 36.92 1.93
C ARG A 1089 16.89 36.62 3.14
N TYR A 1090 17.45 36.46 4.32
CA TYR A 1090 16.68 36.28 5.56
C TYR A 1090 15.97 37.55 6.01
N THR A 1091 16.34 38.72 5.48
CA THR A 1091 15.69 40.01 5.74
C THR A 1091 14.21 40.04 5.33
N ARG A 1092 13.71 39.08 4.56
CA ARG A 1092 12.27 38.96 4.29
C ARG A 1092 11.45 38.66 5.54
N TYR A 1093 12.07 38.04 6.55
CA TYR A 1093 11.42 37.80 7.83
C TYR A 1093 11.42 39.05 8.70
N THR A 1094 10.23 39.46 9.14
CA THR A 1094 10.00 40.66 9.96
C THR A 1094 10.81 40.66 11.26
N PHE A 1095 10.92 39.51 11.93
CA PHE A 1095 11.66 39.41 13.20
C PHE A 1095 13.15 39.77 13.06
N VAL A 1096 13.77 39.60 11.88
CA VAL A 1096 15.18 39.94 11.66
C VAL A 1096 15.39 41.46 11.74
N TYR A 1097 14.47 42.24 11.17
CA TYR A 1097 14.47 43.69 11.29
C TYR A 1097 14.10 44.14 12.70
N ASN A 1098 13.15 43.47 13.37
CA ASN A 1098 12.81 43.80 14.75
C ASN A 1098 14.02 43.61 15.70
N THR A 1099 14.86 42.58 15.50
CA THR A 1099 16.12 42.42 16.27
C THR A 1099 17.11 43.56 16.02
N LEU A 1100 17.29 43.99 14.77
CA LEU A 1100 18.13 45.15 14.45
C LEU A 1100 17.59 46.43 15.13
N LEU A 1101 16.28 46.63 15.09
CA LEU A 1101 15.63 47.79 15.69
C LEU A 1101 15.73 47.78 17.23
N LYS A 1102 15.66 46.61 17.86
CA LYS A 1102 15.94 46.45 19.31
C LYS A 1102 17.35 46.92 19.68
N ALA A 1103 18.36 46.57 18.87
CA ALA A 1103 19.73 47.04 19.09
C ALA A 1103 19.82 48.57 19.01
N TYR A 1104 19.12 49.18 18.04
CA TYR A 1104 19.08 50.63 17.85
C TYR A 1104 18.42 51.34 19.04
N VAL A 1105 17.26 50.83 19.50
CA VAL A 1105 16.58 51.35 20.69
C VAL A 1105 17.49 51.28 21.91
N LYS A 1106 18.19 50.16 22.11
CA LYS A 1106 19.07 49.97 23.28
C LYS A 1106 20.32 50.85 23.23
N ALA A 1107 20.86 51.10 22.04
CA ALA A 1107 21.94 52.04 21.79
C ALA A 1107 21.48 53.50 21.69
N LYS A 1108 20.19 53.78 21.89
CA LYS A 1108 19.58 55.13 21.79
C LYS A 1108 19.85 55.81 20.44
N LYS A 1109 19.83 55.03 19.35
CA LYS A 1109 20.06 55.48 17.97
C LYS A 1109 18.74 55.51 17.21
N TYR A 1110 18.48 56.62 16.50
CA TYR A 1110 17.33 56.76 15.60
C TYR A 1110 17.76 56.75 14.13
N ASP A 1111 17.09 55.97 13.29
CA ASP A 1111 17.24 55.99 11.82
C ASP A 1111 15.90 56.32 11.15
N PRO A 1112 15.75 57.51 10.54
CA PRO A 1112 14.50 57.93 9.90
C PRO A 1112 14.15 57.10 8.65
N ASN A 1113 15.13 56.40 8.05
CA ASN A 1113 14.93 55.59 6.86
C ASN A 1113 14.71 54.10 7.17
N PHE A 1114 14.62 53.70 8.44
CA PHE A 1114 14.54 52.30 8.84
C PHE A 1114 13.37 51.55 8.18
N LEU A 1115 12.18 52.15 8.19
CA LEU A 1115 10.98 51.57 7.58
C LEU A 1115 11.15 51.38 6.06
N ARG A 1116 11.79 52.36 5.41
CA ARG A 1116 12.10 52.29 3.98
C ARG A 1116 13.12 51.17 3.71
N ARG A 1117 14.16 51.04 4.54
CA ARG A 1117 15.15 49.95 4.46
C ARG A 1117 14.48 48.58 4.62
N MET A 1118 13.51 48.45 5.53
CA MET A 1118 12.75 47.23 5.76
C MET A 1118 11.88 46.82 4.56
N ILE A 1119 11.13 47.78 4.00
CA ILE A 1119 10.26 47.54 2.84
C ILE A 1119 11.11 47.18 1.60
N LEU A 1120 12.20 47.90 1.35
CA LEU A 1120 13.12 47.60 0.25
C LEU A 1120 13.82 46.23 0.44
N GLY A 1121 14.02 45.80 1.69
CA GLY A 1121 14.48 44.46 2.04
C GLY A 1121 13.44 43.35 1.82
N GLY A 1122 12.21 43.69 1.44
CA GLY A 1122 11.12 42.77 1.15
C GLY A 1122 10.35 42.27 2.38
N SER A 1123 10.49 42.95 3.52
CA SER A 1123 9.73 42.66 4.76
C SER A 1123 8.60 43.65 4.97
N ARG A 1124 7.55 43.20 5.66
CA ARG A 1124 6.43 44.06 6.06
C ARG A 1124 6.51 44.36 7.56
N PRO A 1125 6.38 45.64 7.97
CA PRO A 1125 6.31 46.04 9.37
C PRO A 1125 5.13 45.36 10.08
N ASP A 1126 5.37 44.84 11.28
CA ASP A 1126 4.32 44.32 12.17
C ASP A 1126 4.09 45.25 13.36
N ALA A 1127 3.19 44.85 14.27
CA ALA A 1127 2.87 45.63 15.46
C ALA A 1127 4.10 45.85 16.38
N GLU A 1128 5.01 44.88 16.44
CA GLU A 1128 6.26 45.02 17.20
C GLU A 1128 7.18 46.04 16.54
N THR A 1129 7.30 46.03 15.21
CA THR A 1129 8.08 47.03 14.46
C THR A 1129 7.64 48.46 14.81
N TYR A 1130 6.34 48.75 14.74
CA TYR A 1130 5.82 50.10 15.06
C TYR A 1130 6.02 50.48 16.53
N SER A 1131 5.90 49.52 17.44
CA SER A 1131 6.12 49.74 18.88
C SER A 1131 7.59 50.10 19.17
N LEU A 1132 8.53 49.36 18.57
CA LEU A 1132 9.96 49.64 18.70
C LEU A 1132 10.37 50.95 18.00
N MET A 1133 9.77 51.26 16.85
CA MET A 1133 9.98 52.53 16.15
C MET A 1133 9.58 53.72 17.03
N LYS A 1134 8.42 53.66 17.68
CA LYS A 1134 7.96 54.71 18.60
C LYS A 1134 8.92 54.93 19.78
N LEU A 1135 9.55 53.86 20.26
CA LEU A 1135 10.60 53.97 21.28
C LEU A 1135 11.87 54.61 20.71
N ALA A 1136 12.29 54.22 19.50
CA ALA A 1136 13.46 54.81 18.84
C ALA A 1136 13.27 56.30 18.52
N GLU A 1137 12.05 56.73 18.19
CA GLU A 1137 11.70 58.13 17.91
C GLU A 1137 11.93 59.08 19.08
N GLN A 1138 11.94 58.57 20.33
CA GLN A 1138 12.24 59.37 21.52
C GLN A 1138 13.70 59.88 21.52
N PHE A 1139 14.57 59.28 20.71
CA PHE A 1139 15.98 59.66 20.57
C PHE A 1139 16.24 60.49 19.31
N ARG A 1140 15.19 61.03 18.68
CA ARG A 1140 15.30 61.96 17.55
C ARG A 1140 15.91 63.27 18.05
N SER A 1141 17.20 63.48 17.74
CA SER A 1141 17.93 64.74 17.97
C SER A 1141 17.44 65.85 17.06
#